data_AF-A0A0K6IHT2-F1
#
_entry.id   AF-A0A0K6IHT2-F1
#
_cell.length_a   1.000
_cell.length_b   1.000
_cell.length_c   1.000
_cell.angle_alpha   90.00
_cell.angle_beta   90.00
_cell.angle_gamma   90.00
#
_symmetry.space_group_name_H-M   'P 1'
#
loop_
_entity.id
_entity.type
_entity.pdbx_description
1 polymer ?
#
loop_
_entity_poly.entity_id
_entity_poly.type
_entity_poly.pdbx_seq_one_letter_code
_entity_poly.pdbx_strand_id
1 'polypeptide(L)'
;MLRTIFRRTLLAGCLAGVSLVAQADSFNRIASFPVTKNLGNQALETITSAEIITATADGHTLIYSDSPRGGIGFIDIKQANQPKALGFLDLKGEPTSVASVGQWVVAGVNTSESYTNPSGYLAIANVASQKVMQRCDLGGQPDSVAVSKDGRYIAVAIENERDEELNDGALPQMPAGYVVIIEFDQATGECKKTHNISLTGLADIAPSDPEPEFVAFNDNNEVVVTLQENNHIVVINAEQAKVMQHFSAGTVNLSQIDVKKDGALTFTASQSNVKREPDAVKWLDNDRFVIANEGDYQGGARGFTIFNKKGDVLFESGARFEHEVIRVGHYPEKRSGKKGAEPEGLEVATFNGQTYIFVMSERGSVMAVYKDTGAEPEFVQMLPSGIAPESAIAIPGRHLIATANEADLVKDGGPRSHVMLYQLENKAPAYPQIRSNLDAQGAPIGWGALSGLAADQKQAGKLYAISDSFYSNQPAIFTIDATKSPAQITEKLVVTRDGKPAEKLDLEGIVVDPQGGFWLASEGNEKKEVPHALYHVTATGEIDQTIDFPAELLKNQERFGAEGITLVDHTLWVAIQRPWKDDAKDQTKLLAYDLVSKQWSAAHYPLEKAENGWMGLSEITAHNGSLYVIERDNQLAEAAKVKRLYKVDLANVKTAALGESLPTLSKHLVYDFIPELKAQNGIVVDKIEGFTIDASNTGYAVTDNDGVDDSTGETFFFKVGEFK
;
A
#
# COMPACT_ATOMS: atom_id res chain seq x y z
N MET A 1 -79.42 -7.01 39.94
CA MET A 1 -78.15 -6.51 40.50
C MET A 1 -77.06 -7.56 40.30
N LEU A 2 -75.89 -7.11 39.83
CA LEU A 2 -74.55 -7.74 39.78
C LEU A 2 -74.21 -8.86 38.77
N ARG A 3 -73.28 -8.46 37.85
CA ARG A 3 -72.02 -9.11 37.36
C ARG A 3 -72.14 -10.47 36.63
N THR A 4 -71.37 -10.82 35.58
CA THR A 4 -69.92 -10.61 35.35
C THR A 4 -69.53 -10.92 33.89
N ILE A 5 -68.43 -10.29 33.45
CA ILE A 5 -67.68 -10.40 32.19
C ILE A 5 -66.83 -11.68 32.16
N PHE A 6 -66.62 -12.30 30.98
CA PHE A 6 -65.34 -12.96 30.63
C PHE A 6 -65.11 -12.95 29.10
N ARG A 7 -64.16 -12.12 28.65
CA ARG A 7 -63.53 -12.16 27.31
C ARG A 7 -62.39 -13.18 27.35
N ARG A 8 -62.30 -14.02 26.31
CA ARG A 8 -61.12 -14.87 26.04
C ARG A 8 -60.10 -14.05 25.24
N THR A 9 -58.88 -13.95 25.75
CA THR A 9 -57.72 -13.38 25.05
C THR A 9 -56.89 -14.52 24.50
N LEU A 10 -56.67 -14.57 23.18
CA LEU A 10 -55.61 -15.37 22.56
C LEU A 10 -54.28 -14.62 22.72
N LEU A 11 -53.27 -15.26 23.31
CA LEU A 11 -51.89 -14.80 23.30
C LEU A 11 -51.16 -15.53 22.17
N ALA A 12 -50.83 -14.82 21.09
CA ALA A 12 -49.88 -15.29 20.08
C ALA A 12 -48.49 -14.78 20.50
N GLY A 13 -47.61 -15.69 20.90
CA GLY A 13 -46.22 -15.37 21.22
C GLY A 13 -45.39 -15.27 19.95
N CYS A 14 -44.96 -14.05 19.60
CA CYS A 14 -43.86 -13.82 18.67
C CYS A 14 -42.53 -14.15 19.37
N LEU A 15 -41.91 -15.28 19.01
CA LEU A 15 -40.48 -15.49 19.25
C LEU A 15 -39.69 -14.68 18.21
N ALA A 16 -39.20 -13.51 18.61
CA ALA A 16 -38.13 -12.85 17.89
C ALA A 16 -36.82 -13.61 18.19
N GLY A 17 -36.41 -14.48 17.27
CA GLY A 17 -35.07 -15.03 17.28
C GLY A 17 -34.08 -13.91 17.00
N VAL A 18 -33.36 -13.45 18.02
CA VAL A 18 -32.18 -12.61 17.84
C VAL A 18 -31.09 -13.52 17.29
N SER A 19 -30.90 -13.51 15.98
CA SER A 19 -29.70 -14.05 15.36
C SER A 19 -28.54 -13.17 15.82
N LEU A 20 -27.78 -13.61 16.82
CA LEU A 20 -26.45 -13.07 17.08
C LEU A 20 -25.61 -13.44 15.85
N VAL A 21 -25.51 -12.52 14.89
CA VAL A 21 -24.49 -12.63 13.85
C VAL A 21 -23.18 -12.43 14.58
N ALA A 22 -22.46 -13.52 14.86
CA ALA A 22 -21.09 -13.43 15.30
C ALA A 22 -20.32 -12.72 14.17
N GLN A 23 -19.89 -11.48 14.39
CA GLN A 23 -18.90 -10.88 13.50
C GLN A 23 -17.62 -11.71 13.60
N ALA A 24 -17.01 -12.00 12.45
CA ALA A 24 -15.72 -12.68 12.42
C ALA A 24 -14.64 -11.72 12.95
N ASP A 25 -13.67 -12.25 13.70
CA ASP A 25 -12.51 -11.47 14.13
C ASP A 25 -11.74 -10.95 12.91
N SER A 26 -11.30 -9.69 12.95
CA SER A 26 -10.47 -9.07 11.92
C SER A 26 -9.39 -8.18 12.52
N PHE A 27 -8.28 -8.03 11.81
CA PHE A 27 -7.25 -7.06 12.11
C PHE A 27 -7.67 -5.69 11.59
N ASN A 28 -7.55 -4.67 12.44
CA ASN A 28 -7.81 -3.27 12.09
C ASN A 28 -6.65 -2.40 12.55
N ARG A 29 -6.26 -1.42 11.72
CA ARG A 29 -5.20 -0.47 12.06
C ARG A 29 -5.65 0.43 13.21
N ILE A 30 -4.88 0.43 14.29
CA ILE A 30 -5.15 1.21 15.50
C ILE A 30 -4.23 2.42 15.66
N ALA A 31 -3.08 2.41 14.99
CA ALA A 31 -2.14 3.53 14.99
C ALA A 31 -1.14 3.43 13.84
N SER A 32 -0.56 4.58 13.50
CA SER A 32 0.65 4.73 12.70
C SER A 32 1.66 5.55 13.48
N PHE A 33 2.94 5.24 13.35
CA PHE A 33 4.04 5.94 14.00
C PHE A 33 5.07 6.38 12.97
N PRO A 34 5.19 7.69 12.67
CA PRO A 34 6.25 8.18 11.80
C PRO A 34 7.60 8.03 12.53
N VAL A 35 8.54 7.31 11.93
CA VAL A 35 9.83 7.01 12.59
C VAL A 35 10.69 8.26 12.75
N THR A 36 10.36 9.33 12.00
CA THR A 36 10.91 10.68 12.18
C THR A 36 10.75 11.23 13.60
N LYS A 37 9.79 10.73 14.39
CA LYS A 37 9.66 11.08 15.82
C LYS A 37 10.86 10.61 16.66
N ASN A 38 11.70 9.71 16.16
CA ASN A 38 12.95 9.25 16.77
C ASN A 38 14.21 9.96 16.23
N LEU A 39 14.07 11.04 15.44
CA LEU A 39 15.23 11.84 14.96
C LEU A 39 15.93 12.59 16.09
N GLY A 40 15.24 12.86 17.21
CA GLY A 40 15.78 13.65 18.31
C GLY A 40 16.07 15.09 17.88
N ASN A 41 17.34 15.49 17.91
CA ASN A 41 17.78 16.84 17.53
C ASN A 41 18.25 16.95 16.07
N GLN A 42 18.16 15.87 15.28
CA GLN A 42 18.51 15.91 13.87
C GLN A 42 17.48 16.71 13.08
N ALA A 43 17.87 17.15 11.89
CA ALA A 43 17.00 17.94 11.03
C ALA A 43 15.84 17.09 10.50
N LEU A 44 14.68 17.70 10.23
CA LEU A 44 13.49 16.95 9.82
C LEU A 44 13.67 16.30 8.43
N GLU A 45 14.56 16.85 7.60
CA GLU A 45 14.94 16.34 6.29
C GLU A 45 15.89 15.14 6.34
N THR A 46 16.38 14.74 7.52
CA THR A 46 17.22 13.56 7.67
C THR A 46 16.44 12.31 7.27
N ILE A 47 17.01 11.52 6.34
CA ILE A 47 16.48 10.20 5.94
C ILE A 47 16.57 9.26 7.15
N THR A 48 15.51 8.47 7.35
CA THR A 48 15.40 7.48 8.41
C THR A 48 14.52 6.35 7.91
N SER A 49 14.81 5.13 8.34
CA SER A 49 14.10 3.94 7.89
C SER A 49 13.67 3.07 9.06
N ALA A 50 12.60 2.31 8.84
CA ALA A 50 12.24 1.15 9.64
C ALA A 50 12.14 -0.04 8.70
N GLU A 51 13.16 -0.89 8.74
CA GLU A 51 13.27 -2.10 7.89
C GLU A 51 12.82 -3.32 8.70
N ILE A 52 13.70 -3.95 9.47
CA ILE A 52 13.36 -5.14 10.27
C ILE A 52 12.87 -4.73 11.65
N ILE A 53 11.77 -5.33 12.11
CA ILE A 53 11.14 -5.02 13.40
C ILE A 53 11.01 -6.23 14.33
N THR A 54 11.21 -5.98 15.62
CA THR A 54 10.95 -6.94 16.71
C THR A 54 10.19 -6.26 17.86
N ALA A 55 9.66 -7.04 18.79
CA ALA A 55 9.00 -6.57 20.00
C ALA A 55 9.66 -7.16 21.24
N THR A 56 9.70 -6.42 22.35
CA THR A 56 10.12 -7.00 23.64
C THR A 56 9.20 -8.12 24.08
N ALA A 57 9.70 -9.04 24.93
CA ALA A 57 8.93 -10.19 25.40
C ALA A 57 7.63 -9.82 26.15
N ASP A 58 7.60 -8.66 26.80
CA ASP A 58 6.38 -8.13 27.44
C ASP A 58 5.41 -7.45 26.45
N GLY A 59 5.82 -7.33 25.18
CA GLY A 59 5.05 -6.72 24.10
C GLY A 59 4.88 -5.21 24.22
N HIS A 60 5.63 -4.51 25.07
CA HIS A 60 5.44 -3.08 25.33
C HIS A 60 6.36 -2.15 24.55
N THR A 61 7.40 -2.67 23.90
CA THR A 61 8.34 -1.88 23.10
C THR A 61 8.53 -2.54 21.76
N LEU A 62 8.39 -1.78 20.67
CA LEU A 62 8.86 -2.17 19.35
C LEU A 62 10.28 -1.63 19.13
N ILE A 63 11.10 -2.38 18.40
CA ILE A 63 12.47 -2.02 18.07
C ILE A 63 12.68 -2.33 16.58
N TYR A 64 13.20 -1.38 15.82
CA TYR A 64 13.42 -1.53 14.37
C TYR A 64 14.86 -1.16 13.96
N SER A 65 15.38 -1.78 12.91
CA SER A 65 16.61 -1.33 12.23
C SER A 65 16.35 -0.10 11.38
N ASP A 66 17.34 0.79 11.34
CA ASP A 66 17.37 2.03 10.55
C ASP A 66 18.75 2.08 9.88
N SER A 67 18.87 1.43 8.71
CA SER A 67 20.12 1.38 7.94
C SER A 67 20.68 2.78 7.67
N PRO A 68 19.89 3.74 7.13
CA PRO A 68 20.40 5.07 6.78
C PRO A 68 21.00 5.85 7.96
N ARG A 69 20.57 5.55 9.18
CA ARG A 69 21.07 6.18 10.42
C ARG A 69 22.04 5.30 11.21
N GLY A 70 22.34 4.10 10.73
CA GLY A 70 23.32 3.18 11.31
C GLY A 70 22.98 2.76 12.74
N GLY A 71 21.70 2.48 13.02
CA GLY A 71 21.27 2.12 14.37
C GLY A 71 19.85 1.59 14.48
N ILE A 72 19.37 1.44 15.71
CA ILE A 72 18.02 0.92 15.99
C ILE A 72 17.15 1.96 16.70
N GLY A 73 15.90 2.07 16.27
CA GLY A 73 14.90 2.93 16.90
C GLY A 73 13.98 2.17 17.86
N PHE A 74 13.44 2.87 18.85
CA PHE A 74 12.55 2.28 19.87
C PHE A 74 11.19 3.01 19.90
N ILE A 75 10.12 2.24 20.11
CA ILE A 75 8.75 2.76 20.22
C ILE A 75 8.08 2.17 21.46
N ASP A 76 7.62 3.01 22.39
CA ASP A 76 6.76 2.59 23.51
C ASP A 76 5.33 2.38 22.98
N ILE A 77 4.82 1.16 23.14
CA ILE A 77 3.47 0.74 22.75
C ILE A 77 2.65 0.22 23.92
N LYS A 78 2.96 0.58 25.18
CA LYS A 78 2.11 0.27 26.35
C LYS A 78 0.65 0.65 26.11
N GLN A 79 0.45 1.77 25.42
CA GLN A 79 -0.82 2.14 24.80
C GLN A 79 -0.67 2.01 23.28
N ALA A 80 -1.07 0.88 22.72
CA ALA A 80 -0.78 0.54 21.32
C ALA A 80 -1.48 1.45 20.29
N ASN A 81 -2.61 2.07 20.67
CA ASN A 81 -3.29 3.08 19.85
C ASN A 81 -2.68 4.49 19.98
N GLN A 82 -1.63 4.66 20.79
CA GLN A 82 -0.91 5.92 21.00
C GLN A 82 0.60 5.64 21.14
N PRO A 83 1.25 5.09 20.11
CA PRO A 83 2.68 4.78 20.14
C PRO A 83 3.51 6.05 20.37
N LYS A 84 4.60 5.93 21.12
CA LYS A 84 5.49 7.05 21.48
C LYS A 84 6.93 6.74 21.15
N ALA A 85 7.65 7.76 20.70
CA ALA A 85 9.10 7.69 20.52
C ALA A 85 9.77 7.31 21.84
N LEU A 86 10.65 6.31 21.80
CA LEU A 86 11.47 5.90 22.94
C LEU A 86 12.96 6.12 22.66
N GLY A 87 13.31 6.73 21.53
CA GLY A 87 14.67 7.14 21.21
C GLY A 87 15.33 6.23 20.18
N PHE A 88 16.63 6.41 20.05
CA PHE A 88 17.45 5.80 19.01
C PHE A 88 18.82 5.41 19.60
N LEU A 89 19.32 4.24 19.22
CA LEU A 89 20.64 3.73 19.59
C LEU A 89 21.49 3.57 18.34
N ASP A 90 22.50 4.42 18.21
CA ASP A 90 23.55 4.32 17.19
C ASP A 90 24.38 3.05 17.43
N LEU A 91 24.46 2.20 16.40
CA LEU A 91 25.19 0.95 16.46
C LEU A 91 26.61 1.07 15.92
N LYS A 92 26.99 2.14 15.21
CA LYS A 92 28.28 2.31 14.50
C LYS A 92 28.48 1.33 13.35
N GLY A 93 27.47 1.23 12.51
CA GLY A 93 27.41 0.42 11.30
C GLY A 93 25.96 0.31 10.85
N GLU A 94 25.74 -0.25 9.68
CA GLU A 94 24.41 -0.42 9.11
C GLU A 94 23.76 -1.68 9.70
N PRO A 95 22.66 -1.58 10.47
CA PRO A 95 21.93 -2.75 10.90
C PRO A 95 21.03 -3.29 9.79
N THR A 96 21.24 -4.55 9.42
CA THR A 96 20.44 -5.27 8.42
C THR A 96 19.25 -5.99 9.06
N SER A 97 19.41 -6.51 10.29
CA SER A 97 18.33 -7.23 10.98
C SER A 97 18.38 -7.07 12.50
N VAL A 98 17.22 -7.26 13.15
CA VAL A 98 17.05 -7.11 14.61
C VAL A 98 16.14 -8.18 15.19
N ALA A 99 16.49 -8.69 16.38
CA ALA A 99 15.66 -9.63 17.13
C ALA A 99 15.78 -9.41 18.64
N SER A 100 14.72 -9.73 19.40
CA SER A 100 14.72 -9.58 20.86
C SER A 100 14.95 -10.91 21.60
N VAL A 101 15.63 -10.86 22.75
CA VAL A 101 15.82 -12.01 23.63
C VAL A 101 15.95 -11.59 25.09
N GLY A 102 14.99 -11.97 25.93
CA GLY A 102 14.96 -11.57 27.34
C GLY A 102 14.95 -10.05 27.50
N GLN A 103 15.96 -9.49 28.17
CA GLN A 103 16.15 -8.04 28.35
C GLN A 103 17.03 -7.38 27.27
N TRP A 104 17.41 -8.16 26.26
CA TRP A 104 18.35 -7.77 25.21
C TRP A 104 17.61 -7.60 23.88
N VAL A 105 18.20 -6.76 23.05
CA VAL A 105 17.98 -6.75 21.61
C VAL A 105 19.31 -7.04 20.95
N VAL A 106 19.28 -7.89 19.93
CA VAL A 106 20.43 -8.21 19.10
C VAL A 106 20.21 -7.69 17.69
N ALA A 107 21.26 -7.18 17.06
CA ALA A 107 21.20 -6.68 15.69
C ALA A 107 22.41 -7.17 14.90
N GLY A 108 22.18 -7.67 13.68
CA GLY A 108 23.23 -7.90 12.69
C GLY A 108 23.65 -6.55 12.15
N VAL A 109 24.95 -6.24 12.18
CA VAL A 109 25.48 -4.94 11.75
C VAL A 109 26.55 -5.15 10.70
N ASN A 110 26.29 -4.65 9.50
CA ASN A 110 27.22 -4.52 8.39
C ASN A 110 28.24 -3.40 8.68
N THR A 111 29.51 -3.70 8.45
CA THR A 111 30.62 -2.74 8.49
C THR A 111 31.57 -2.87 7.30
N SER A 112 31.13 -3.55 6.25
CA SER A 112 31.93 -3.86 5.07
C SER A 112 32.53 -2.60 4.44
N GLU A 113 33.81 -2.67 4.06
CA GLU A 113 34.46 -1.60 3.28
C GLU A 113 34.13 -1.71 1.78
N SER A 114 33.84 -2.93 1.33
CA SER A 114 33.44 -3.27 -0.04
C SER A 114 32.86 -4.69 -0.07
N TYR A 115 32.12 -5.05 -1.12
CA TYR A 115 31.61 -6.40 -1.37
C TYR A 115 32.71 -7.49 -1.34
N THR A 116 33.95 -7.16 -1.76
CA THR A 116 35.08 -8.12 -1.75
C THR A 116 35.83 -8.22 -0.41
N ASN A 117 35.47 -7.40 0.57
CA ASN A 117 36.04 -7.40 1.92
C ASN A 117 34.90 -7.24 2.96
N PRO A 118 33.97 -8.21 3.02
CA PRO A 118 32.81 -8.10 3.86
C PRO A 118 33.17 -8.23 5.33
N SER A 119 32.47 -7.49 6.19
CA SER A 119 32.67 -7.56 7.63
C SER A 119 31.41 -7.13 8.38
N GLY A 120 31.28 -7.60 9.61
CA GLY A 120 30.16 -7.25 10.45
C GLY A 120 30.22 -7.91 11.82
N TYR A 121 29.29 -7.52 12.67
CA TYR A 121 29.18 -8.06 14.03
C TYR A 121 27.72 -8.14 14.48
N LEU A 122 27.47 -9.00 15.47
CA LEU A 122 26.23 -9.01 16.22
C LEU A 122 26.34 -8.01 17.38
N ALA A 123 25.57 -6.93 17.33
CA ALA A 123 25.42 -6.01 18.45
C ALA A 123 24.49 -6.61 19.50
N ILE A 124 24.85 -6.57 20.78
CA ILE A 124 23.98 -6.95 21.89
C ILE A 124 23.74 -5.70 22.73
N ALA A 125 22.50 -5.22 22.76
CA ALA A 125 22.13 -4.03 23.49
C ALA A 125 21.09 -4.34 24.58
N ASN A 126 21.24 -3.67 25.73
CA ASN A 126 20.25 -3.73 26.78
C ASN A 126 19.08 -2.80 26.43
N VAL A 127 17.85 -3.31 26.39
CA VAL A 127 16.68 -2.53 25.97
C VAL A 127 16.37 -1.39 26.93
N ALA A 128 16.47 -1.64 28.24
CA ALA A 128 16.08 -0.64 29.25
C ALA A 128 17.06 0.55 29.33
N SER A 129 18.36 0.28 29.23
CA SER A 129 19.38 1.33 29.27
C SER A 129 19.75 1.90 27.90
N GLN A 130 19.28 1.26 26.81
CA GLN A 130 19.62 1.58 25.42
C GLN A 130 21.14 1.72 25.23
N LYS A 131 21.88 0.70 25.62
CA LYS A 131 23.34 0.65 25.51
C LYS A 131 23.78 -0.66 24.89
N VAL A 132 24.69 -0.56 23.93
CA VAL A 132 25.46 -1.71 23.44
C VAL A 132 26.36 -2.21 24.57
N MET A 133 26.18 -3.47 24.95
CA MET A 133 26.93 -4.13 26.01
C MET A 133 28.07 -4.97 25.46
N GLN A 134 27.85 -5.60 24.30
CA GLN A 134 28.83 -6.44 23.63
C GLN A 134 28.65 -6.32 22.10
N ARG A 135 29.75 -6.54 21.38
CA ARG A 135 29.76 -6.80 19.94
C ARG A 135 30.47 -8.13 19.71
N CYS A 136 29.84 -9.04 18.98
CA CYS A 136 30.41 -10.34 18.64
C CYS A 136 30.76 -10.34 17.15
N ASP A 137 32.04 -10.49 16.83
CA ASP A 137 32.51 -10.56 15.45
C ASP A 137 31.86 -11.75 14.72
N LEU A 138 31.34 -11.49 13.52
CA LEU A 138 30.67 -12.48 12.68
C LEU A 138 31.57 -12.98 11.54
N GLY A 139 32.63 -12.23 11.22
CA GLY A 139 33.59 -12.57 10.16
C GLY A 139 33.11 -12.35 8.71
N GLY A 140 31.94 -11.73 8.53
CA GLY A 140 31.35 -11.39 7.23
C GLY A 140 30.15 -10.46 7.40
N GLN A 141 29.50 -10.12 6.30
CA GLN A 141 28.35 -9.23 6.26
C GLN A 141 27.08 -9.96 6.66
N PRO A 142 26.43 -9.58 7.78
CA PRO A 142 25.16 -10.18 8.17
C PRO A 142 24.01 -9.62 7.35
N ASP A 143 23.05 -10.47 7.04
CA ASP A 143 21.77 -10.04 6.50
C ASP A 143 20.65 -10.30 7.53
N SER A 144 20.22 -11.54 7.71
CA SER A 144 19.18 -11.89 8.68
C SER A 144 19.67 -12.38 10.07
N VAL A 145 18.93 -12.04 11.13
CA VAL A 145 19.15 -12.52 12.52
C VAL A 145 17.88 -13.10 13.11
N ALA A 146 17.97 -14.31 13.67
CA ALA A 146 16.88 -14.93 14.41
C ALA A 146 17.33 -15.47 15.78
N VAL A 147 16.41 -15.49 16.74
CA VAL A 147 16.63 -16.05 18.08
C VAL A 147 15.74 -17.28 18.26
N SER A 148 16.32 -18.37 18.75
CA SER A 148 15.58 -19.55 19.20
C SER A 148 14.57 -19.20 20.30
N LYS A 149 13.44 -19.92 20.35
CA LYS A 149 12.36 -19.64 21.31
C LYS A 149 12.77 -19.83 22.77
N ASP A 150 13.73 -20.71 23.04
CA ASP A 150 14.29 -20.90 24.39
C ASP A 150 15.41 -19.90 24.74
N GLY A 151 15.81 -19.06 23.77
CA GLY A 151 16.82 -18.01 23.92
C GLY A 151 18.26 -18.51 24.05
N ARG A 152 18.53 -19.80 23.78
CA ARG A 152 19.87 -20.39 23.90
C ARG A 152 20.73 -20.23 22.65
N TYR A 153 20.11 -20.01 21.50
CA TYR A 153 20.78 -19.89 20.21
C TYR A 153 20.33 -18.64 19.46
N ILE A 154 21.29 -18.04 18.75
CA ILE A 154 21.07 -17.00 17.73
C ILE A 154 21.61 -17.56 16.42
N ALA A 155 20.85 -17.43 15.34
CA ALA A 155 21.28 -17.73 13.98
C ALA A 155 21.45 -16.42 13.23
N VAL A 156 22.54 -16.32 12.48
CA VAL A 156 22.82 -15.17 11.61
C VAL A 156 23.14 -15.69 10.22
N ALA A 157 22.41 -15.20 9.23
CA ALA A 157 22.77 -15.36 7.83
C ALA A 157 23.89 -14.38 7.51
N ILE A 158 25.02 -14.91 7.02
CA ILE A 158 26.13 -14.10 6.52
C ILE A 158 26.06 -14.20 5.02
N GLU A 159 25.34 -13.28 4.40
CA GLU A 159 25.09 -13.27 2.96
C GLU A 159 26.41 -13.08 2.20
N ASN A 160 27.17 -12.06 2.61
CA ASN A 160 28.26 -11.47 1.83
C ASN A 160 27.76 -11.09 0.42
N GLU A 161 26.83 -10.13 0.42
CA GLU A 161 26.07 -9.73 -0.76
C GLU A 161 26.98 -9.45 -1.96
N ARG A 162 26.48 -9.81 -3.14
CA ARG A 162 27.09 -9.46 -4.42
C ARG A 162 27.03 -7.95 -4.67
N ASP A 163 27.97 -7.48 -5.49
CA ASP A 163 27.84 -6.18 -6.13
C ASP A 163 26.84 -6.31 -7.30
N GLU A 164 25.63 -5.77 -7.13
CA GLU A 164 24.59 -5.79 -8.16
C GLU A 164 24.95 -4.95 -9.40
N GLU A 165 25.76 -3.91 -9.23
CA GLU A 165 26.22 -3.07 -10.35
C GLU A 165 27.30 -3.78 -11.18
N LEU A 166 28.04 -4.70 -10.55
CA LEU A 166 29.08 -5.48 -11.20
C LEU A 166 28.47 -6.60 -12.06
N ASN A 167 28.53 -6.41 -13.38
CA ASN A 167 28.09 -7.42 -14.35
C ASN A 167 26.63 -7.86 -14.12
N ASP A 168 25.76 -6.89 -13.83
CA ASP A 168 24.34 -7.09 -13.54
C ASP A 168 24.09 -8.13 -12.43
N GLY A 169 24.88 -8.07 -11.34
CA GLY A 169 24.77 -8.96 -10.19
C GLY A 169 25.04 -10.43 -10.51
N ALA A 170 25.78 -10.74 -11.57
CA ALA A 170 25.97 -12.13 -11.94
C ALA A 170 26.80 -12.92 -10.91
N LEU A 171 26.30 -14.08 -10.52
CA LEU A 171 27.00 -15.01 -9.63
C LEU A 171 27.98 -15.94 -10.38
N PRO A 172 29.05 -16.41 -9.71
CA PRO A 172 29.41 -16.14 -8.31
C PRO A 172 30.26 -14.87 -8.12
N GLN A 173 30.12 -14.23 -6.95
CA GLN A 173 30.97 -13.16 -6.43
C GLN A 173 31.54 -13.58 -5.05
N MET A 174 32.86 -13.56 -4.91
CA MET A 174 33.52 -14.02 -3.67
C MET A 174 33.80 -12.84 -2.73
N PRO A 175 33.80 -13.05 -1.40
CA PRO A 175 33.79 -14.33 -0.69
C PRO A 175 32.40 -14.91 -0.35
N ALA A 176 32.25 -16.22 -0.52
CA ALA A 176 31.02 -16.96 -0.22
C ALA A 176 30.45 -16.72 1.19
N GLY A 177 29.14 -16.55 1.27
CA GLY A 177 28.37 -16.52 2.50
C GLY A 177 28.29 -17.86 3.27
N TYR A 178 27.78 -17.78 4.50
CA TYR A 178 27.61 -18.92 5.41
C TYR A 178 26.61 -18.60 6.53
N VAL A 179 26.25 -19.58 7.37
CA VAL A 179 25.42 -19.32 8.57
C VAL A 179 26.26 -19.41 9.84
N VAL A 180 26.06 -18.47 10.77
CA VAL A 180 26.64 -18.51 12.11
C VAL A 180 25.57 -18.92 13.11
N ILE A 181 25.82 -20.00 13.85
CA ILE A 181 25.05 -20.33 15.06
C ILE A 181 25.84 -19.91 16.30
N ILE A 182 25.22 -19.11 17.16
CA ILE A 182 25.82 -18.56 18.37
C ILE A 182 25.08 -19.15 19.58
N GLU A 183 25.82 -19.84 20.45
CA GLU A 183 25.34 -20.17 21.79
C GLU A 183 25.28 -18.87 22.62
N PHE A 184 24.09 -18.52 23.11
CA PHE A 184 23.80 -17.26 23.76
C PHE A 184 23.37 -17.45 25.22
N ASP A 185 23.95 -16.64 26.11
CA ASP A 185 23.55 -16.57 27.51
C ASP A 185 22.61 -15.39 27.71
N GLN A 186 21.32 -15.66 27.70
CA GLN A 186 20.29 -14.63 27.88
C GLN A 186 20.32 -13.96 29.26
N ALA A 187 20.96 -14.57 30.28
CA ALA A 187 21.05 -13.96 31.60
C ALA A 187 22.10 -12.84 31.64
N THR A 188 23.25 -13.06 30.99
CA THR A 188 24.37 -12.10 30.96
C THR A 188 24.40 -11.24 29.68
N GLY A 189 23.74 -11.68 28.62
CA GLY A 189 23.81 -11.05 27.30
C GLY A 189 25.12 -11.33 26.59
N GLU A 190 25.67 -12.53 26.74
CA GLU A 190 26.99 -12.89 26.20
C GLU A 190 26.92 -13.95 25.09
N CYS A 191 27.66 -13.71 24.01
CA CYS A 191 28.00 -14.77 23.04
C CYS A 191 29.01 -15.73 23.67
N LYS A 192 28.66 -17.01 23.81
CA LYS A 192 29.55 -18.02 24.38
C LYS A 192 30.42 -18.67 23.33
N LYS A 193 29.81 -19.28 22.32
CA LYS A 193 30.50 -20.03 21.28
C LYS A 193 29.81 -19.81 19.94
N THR A 194 30.62 -19.64 18.91
CA THR A 194 30.16 -19.45 17.53
C THR A 194 30.51 -20.67 16.68
N HIS A 195 29.62 -20.98 15.74
CA HIS A 195 29.75 -22.10 14.83
C HIS A 195 29.43 -21.63 13.41
N ASN A 196 30.44 -21.58 12.55
CA ASN A 196 30.26 -21.24 11.14
C ASN A 196 29.92 -22.50 10.36
N ILE A 197 28.81 -22.48 9.63
CA ILE A 197 28.28 -23.58 8.84
C ILE A 197 28.36 -23.17 7.37
N SER A 198 29.30 -23.77 6.64
CA SER A 198 29.44 -23.53 5.19
C SER A 198 28.24 -24.14 4.44
N LEU A 199 27.72 -23.37 3.48
CA LEU A 199 26.63 -23.77 2.60
C LEU A 199 27.11 -24.03 1.15
N THR A 200 28.41 -23.90 0.91
CA THR A 200 29.06 -24.16 -0.37
C THR A 200 28.82 -25.61 -0.81
N GLY A 201 28.44 -25.78 -2.07
CA GLY A 201 28.20 -27.07 -2.72
C GLY A 201 26.83 -27.69 -2.43
N LEU A 202 25.93 -27.00 -1.71
CA LEU A 202 24.59 -27.50 -1.41
C LEU A 202 23.57 -27.22 -2.52
N ALA A 203 23.67 -26.08 -3.20
CA ALA A 203 22.79 -25.67 -4.28
C ALA A 203 23.41 -25.94 -5.66
N ASP A 204 22.57 -26.19 -6.67
CA ASP A 204 23.01 -26.39 -8.06
C ASP A 204 23.36 -25.06 -8.75
N ILE A 205 22.64 -23.98 -8.42
CA ILE A 205 22.91 -22.63 -8.89
C ILE A 205 24.02 -22.07 -8.01
N ALA A 206 25.05 -21.46 -8.63
CA ALA A 206 26.20 -20.86 -7.98
C ALA A 206 26.71 -21.66 -6.75
N PRO A 207 27.11 -22.94 -6.89
CA PRO A 207 27.47 -23.80 -5.75
C PRO A 207 28.64 -23.25 -4.92
N SER A 208 29.47 -22.37 -5.48
CA SER A 208 30.57 -21.73 -4.77
C SER A 208 30.14 -20.54 -3.92
N ASP A 209 28.93 -20.03 -4.11
CA ASP A 209 28.49 -18.72 -3.62
C ASP A 209 27.01 -18.78 -3.23
N PRO A 210 26.73 -19.10 -1.96
CA PRO A 210 25.40 -19.51 -1.52
C PRO A 210 24.48 -18.36 -1.06
N GLU A 211 24.99 -17.14 -0.86
CA GLU A 211 24.22 -15.94 -0.42
C GLU A 211 23.02 -16.27 0.49
N PRO A 212 23.24 -16.72 1.75
CA PRO A 212 22.14 -16.96 2.67
C PRO A 212 21.48 -15.65 3.05
N GLU A 213 20.17 -15.61 2.82
CA GLU A 213 19.33 -14.43 2.96
C GLU A 213 18.67 -14.45 4.35
N PHE A 214 17.60 -15.23 4.50
CA PHE A 214 16.76 -15.19 5.68
C PHE A 214 16.89 -16.43 6.58
N VAL A 215 16.81 -16.24 7.90
CA VAL A 215 16.81 -17.34 8.89
C VAL A 215 15.59 -17.31 9.81
N ALA A 216 15.05 -18.49 10.15
CA ALA A 216 13.98 -18.61 11.14
C ALA A 216 14.08 -19.89 11.98
N PHE A 217 13.74 -19.80 13.27
CA PHE A 217 13.73 -20.93 14.21
C PHE A 217 12.34 -21.55 14.40
N ASN A 218 12.26 -22.87 14.54
CA ASN A 218 11.09 -23.57 15.08
C ASN A 218 11.24 -23.88 16.59
N ASP A 219 10.28 -24.61 17.19
CA ASP A 219 10.31 -24.98 18.62
C ASP A 219 11.40 -26.00 18.97
N ASN A 220 11.92 -26.73 17.99
CA ASN A 220 12.96 -27.75 18.16
C ASN A 220 14.38 -27.18 18.02
N ASN A 221 14.54 -25.86 17.92
CA ASN A 221 15.81 -25.18 17.61
C ASN A 221 16.42 -25.62 16.28
N GLU A 222 15.56 -25.94 15.30
CA GLU A 222 15.96 -26.09 13.91
C GLU A 222 15.81 -24.73 13.21
N VAL A 223 16.79 -24.40 12.37
CA VAL A 223 16.81 -23.17 11.57
C VAL A 223 16.48 -23.55 10.13
N VAL A 224 15.52 -22.85 9.53
CA VAL A 224 15.36 -22.83 8.07
C VAL A 224 16.09 -21.61 7.53
N VAL A 225 16.79 -21.78 6.41
CA VAL A 225 17.59 -20.77 5.73
C VAL A 225 17.15 -20.70 4.28
N THR A 226 16.90 -19.50 3.77
CA THR A 226 16.73 -19.25 2.34
C THR A 226 18.07 -18.87 1.70
N LEU A 227 18.33 -19.40 0.50
CA LEU A 227 19.41 -18.98 -0.38
C LEU A 227 18.71 -18.40 -1.62
N GLN A 228 18.44 -17.10 -1.60
CA GLN A 228 17.45 -16.50 -2.49
C GLN A 228 17.85 -16.66 -3.95
N GLU A 229 19.02 -16.16 -4.34
CA GLU A 229 19.58 -16.16 -5.69
C GLU A 229 19.85 -17.57 -6.20
N ASN A 230 20.22 -18.47 -5.29
CA ASN A 230 20.43 -19.89 -5.58
C ASN A 230 19.10 -20.67 -5.70
N ASN A 231 17.96 -20.05 -5.38
CA ASN A 231 16.63 -20.66 -5.34
C ASN A 231 16.63 -21.97 -4.54
N HIS A 232 17.17 -21.93 -3.32
CA HIS A 232 17.45 -23.12 -2.52
C HIS A 232 17.12 -22.91 -1.03
N ILE A 233 16.80 -23.99 -0.32
CA ILE A 233 16.44 -23.97 1.10
C ILE A 233 17.31 -24.96 1.87
N VAL A 234 17.74 -24.56 3.07
CA VAL A 234 18.53 -25.38 3.98
C VAL A 234 17.87 -25.47 5.34
N VAL A 235 17.88 -26.65 5.96
CA VAL A 235 17.45 -26.87 7.34
C VAL A 235 18.65 -27.29 8.18
N ILE A 236 18.90 -26.58 9.27
CA ILE A 236 20.06 -26.73 10.17
C ILE A 236 19.57 -27.08 11.58
N ASN A 237 20.24 -28.03 12.23
CA ASN A 237 20.10 -28.23 13.67
C ASN A 237 21.05 -27.27 14.41
N ALA A 238 20.54 -26.32 15.19
CA ALA A 238 21.38 -25.34 15.87
C ALA A 238 22.23 -25.95 16.98
N GLU A 239 21.69 -26.89 17.76
CA GLU A 239 22.41 -27.54 18.87
C GLU A 239 23.64 -28.33 18.38
N GLN A 240 23.52 -29.00 17.24
CA GLN A 240 24.60 -29.77 16.64
C GLN A 240 25.46 -28.95 15.67
N ALA A 241 25.00 -27.74 15.30
CA ALA A 241 25.55 -26.92 14.21
C ALA A 241 25.75 -27.72 12.91
N LYS A 242 24.70 -28.43 12.46
CA LYS A 242 24.75 -29.31 11.28
C LYS A 242 23.58 -29.11 10.35
N VAL A 243 23.86 -29.09 9.05
CA VAL A 243 22.85 -29.22 8.01
C VAL A 243 22.15 -30.58 8.15
N MET A 244 20.83 -30.55 8.29
CA MET A 244 19.98 -31.74 8.36
C MET A 244 19.43 -32.12 7.00
N GLN A 245 19.04 -31.13 6.21
CA GLN A 245 18.41 -31.28 4.91
C GLN A 245 18.64 -30.02 4.08
N HIS A 246 18.69 -30.16 2.75
CA HIS A 246 18.65 -29.04 1.83
C HIS A 246 17.96 -29.49 0.54
N PHE A 247 17.30 -28.57 -0.16
CA PHE A 247 16.59 -28.84 -1.41
C PHE A 247 16.35 -27.56 -2.21
N SER A 248 16.18 -27.70 -3.52
CA SER A 248 15.78 -26.58 -4.36
C SER A 248 14.39 -26.09 -3.97
N ALA A 249 14.19 -24.77 -3.95
CA ALA A 249 12.86 -24.18 -3.83
C ALA A 249 12.00 -24.43 -5.08
N GLY A 250 12.56 -24.97 -6.17
CA GLY A 250 11.82 -25.37 -7.37
C GLY A 250 11.26 -24.19 -8.16
N THR A 251 10.24 -24.46 -8.97
CA THR A 251 9.59 -23.44 -9.81
C THR A 251 8.07 -23.48 -9.70
N VAL A 252 7.44 -22.41 -10.19
CA VAL A 252 5.98 -22.26 -10.30
C VAL A 252 5.58 -21.87 -11.73
N ASN A 253 4.37 -22.26 -12.14
CA ASN A 253 3.74 -21.77 -13.36
C ASN A 253 2.69 -20.73 -12.99
N LEU A 254 2.73 -19.59 -13.68
CA LEU A 254 1.86 -18.45 -13.44
C LEU A 254 0.94 -18.24 -14.64
N SER A 255 -0.29 -17.83 -14.37
CA SER A 255 -1.31 -17.52 -15.37
C SER A 255 -2.15 -16.34 -14.88
N GLN A 256 -2.75 -15.62 -15.82
CA GLN A 256 -3.52 -14.40 -15.52
C GLN A 256 -2.68 -13.38 -14.77
N ILE A 257 -1.47 -13.14 -15.27
CA ILE A 257 -0.54 -12.14 -14.76
C ILE A 257 -0.31 -11.06 -15.81
N ASP A 258 0.22 -9.92 -15.38
CA ASP A 258 0.76 -8.90 -16.26
C ASP A 258 2.29 -9.01 -16.30
N VAL A 259 2.85 -8.97 -17.50
CA VAL A 259 4.28 -9.14 -17.78
C VAL A 259 4.87 -7.94 -18.51
N LYS A 260 4.11 -6.86 -18.68
CA LYS A 260 4.56 -5.65 -19.36
C LYS A 260 4.46 -4.45 -18.46
N LYS A 261 5.55 -3.68 -18.40
CA LYS A 261 5.55 -2.32 -17.88
C LYS A 261 5.19 -1.39 -19.04
N ASP A 262 3.91 -1.26 -19.34
CA ASP A 262 3.41 -0.48 -20.47
C ASP A 262 2.30 0.50 -20.07
N GLY A 263 2.10 0.79 -18.78
CA GLY A 263 1.06 1.72 -18.33
C GLY A 263 -0.35 1.17 -18.58
N ALA A 264 -0.51 -0.15 -18.52
CA ALA A 264 -1.79 -0.84 -18.59
C ALA A 264 -1.82 -1.97 -17.56
N LEU A 265 -3.02 -2.36 -17.14
CA LEU A 265 -3.23 -3.52 -16.27
C LEU A 265 -3.93 -4.61 -17.07
N THR A 266 -3.14 -5.56 -17.59
CA THR A 266 -3.59 -6.59 -18.53
C THR A 266 -3.18 -8.00 -18.09
N PHE A 267 -4.01 -8.61 -17.24
CA PHE A 267 -3.77 -9.91 -16.62
C PHE A 267 -4.13 -11.11 -17.50
N THR A 268 -3.52 -11.19 -18.67
CA THR A 268 -3.80 -12.25 -19.66
C THR A 268 -2.59 -13.14 -19.96
N ALA A 269 -1.41 -12.77 -19.48
CA ALA A 269 -0.19 -13.49 -19.77
C ALA A 269 -0.02 -14.73 -18.88
N SER A 270 0.99 -15.53 -19.21
CA SER A 270 1.43 -16.68 -18.43
C SER A 270 2.94 -16.80 -18.53
N GLN A 271 3.56 -17.31 -17.46
CA GLN A 271 4.97 -17.64 -17.40
C GLN A 271 5.12 -19.04 -16.83
N SER A 272 6.09 -19.81 -17.32
CA SER A 272 6.29 -21.19 -16.87
C SER A 272 7.68 -21.36 -16.30
N ASN A 273 7.81 -22.24 -15.32
CA ASN A 273 9.06 -22.55 -14.63
C ASN A 273 9.75 -21.31 -14.02
N VAL A 274 8.97 -20.38 -13.47
CA VAL A 274 9.50 -19.21 -12.74
C VAL A 274 10.09 -19.71 -11.43
N LYS A 275 11.34 -19.35 -11.14
CA LYS A 275 11.99 -19.71 -9.86
C LYS A 275 11.32 -18.97 -8.71
N ARG A 276 11.26 -19.60 -7.54
CA ARG A 276 10.65 -18.98 -6.35
C ARG A 276 11.54 -17.90 -5.77
N GLU A 277 12.85 -18.14 -5.74
CA GLU A 277 13.90 -17.25 -5.21
C GLU A 277 13.42 -16.60 -3.91
N PRO A 278 13.36 -17.41 -2.83
CA PRO A 278 12.70 -17.00 -1.61
C PRO A 278 13.52 -16.00 -0.83
N ASP A 279 12.95 -14.83 -0.61
CA ASP A 279 13.49 -13.83 0.31
C ASP A 279 13.14 -14.25 1.76
N ALA A 280 11.93 -13.95 2.25
CA ALA A 280 11.57 -14.31 3.63
C ALA A 280 11.13 -15.77 3.84
N VAL A 281 11.30 -16.24 5.10
CA VAL A 281 10.80 -17.55 5.57
C VAL A 281 10.31 -17.54 7.02
N LYS A 282 9.22 -18.25 7.30
CA LYS A 282 8.68 -18.45 8.67
C LYS A 282 8.16 -19.87 8.90
N TRP A 283 8.41 -20.43 10.07
CA TRP A 283 7.83 -21.70 10.48
C TRP A 283 6.35 -21.57 10.82
N LEU A 284 5.53 -22.49 10.32
CA LEU A 284 4.12 -22.66 10.71
C LEU A 284 4.01 -23.55 11.96
N ASP A 285 4.85 -24.59 12.00
CA ASP A 285 4.99 -25.53 13.09
C ASP A 285 6.39 -26.16 13.03
N ASN A 286 6.62 -27.28 13.72
CA ASN A 286 7.92 -27.93 13.70
C ASN A 286 8.24 -28.64 12.38
N ASP A 287 7.27 -28.90 11.50
CA ASP A 287 7.45 -29.67 10.27
C ASP A 287 7.17 -28.88 8.98
N ARG A 288 6.45 -27.77 9.07
CA ARG A 288 6.04 -26.93 7.94
C ARG A 288 6.51 -25.49 8.10
N PHE A 289 6.88 -24.87 6.98
CA PHE A 289 7.23 -23.45 6.91
C PHE A 289 6.71 -22.84 5.62
N VAL A 290 6.56 -21.52 5.62
CA VAL A 290 6.12 -20.70 4.49
C VAL A 290 7.29 -19.82 4.02
N ILE A 291 7.42 -19.67 2.70
CA ILE A 291 8.36 -18.76 2.04
C ILE A 291 7.62 -17.72 1.21
N ALA A 292 8.19 -16.51 1.09
CA ALA A 292 7.74 -15.49 0.15
C ALA A 292 8.52 -15.67 -1.16
N ASN A 293 7.81 -15.76 -2.29
CA ASN A 293 8.43 -16.01 -3.59
C ASN A 293 8.69 -14.67 -4.32
N GLU A 294 9.52 -13.83 -3.72
CA GLU A 294 9.84 -12.46 -4.13
C GLU A 294 10.54 -12.47 -5.51
N GLY A 295 11.77 -12.97 -5.50
CA GLY A 295 12.62 -13.23 -6.65
C GLY A 295 13.41 -12.03 -7.14
N ASP A 296 14.67 -11.98 -6.71
CA ASP A 296 15.55 -10.85 -6.90
C ASP A 296 16.48 -10.96 -8.12
N TYR A 297 16.96 -12.16 -8.45
CA TYR A 297 17.95 -12.35 -9.53
C TYR A 297 17.34 -12.81 -10.86
N GLN A 298 16.71 -13.98 -10.88
CA GLN A 298 16.11 -14.59 -12.08
C GLN A 298 14.67 -15.09 -11.82
N GLY A 299 14.10 -14.71 -10.68
CA GLY A 299 12.78 -15.08 -10.18
C GLY A 299 11.69 -14.05 -10.50
N GLY A 300 10.73 -13.92 -9.59
CA GLY A 300 9.52 -13.12 -9.75
C GLY A 300 8.25 -13.97 -9.71
N ALA A 301 8.16 -14.85 -8.72
CA ALA A 301 7.10 -15.85 -8.64
C ALA A 301 5.79 -15.35 -8.01
N ARG A 302 5.77 -14.09 -7.51
CA ARG A 302 4.55 -13.27 -7.23
C ARG A 302 3.61 -13.85 -6.17
N GLY A 303 4.07 -14.81 -5.38
CA GLY A 303 3.24 -15.55 -4.44
C GLY A 303 4.00 -16.06 -3.23
N PHE A 304 3.44 -17.04 -2.54
CA PHE A 304 4.06 -17.70 -1.40
C PHE A 304 3.84 -19.21 -1.47
N THR A 305 4.73 -19.95 -0.82
CA THR A 305 4.72 -21.43 -0.86
C THR A 305 4.86 -21.99 0.53
N ILE A 306 4.10 -23.05 0.84
CA ILE A 306 4.25 -23.83 2.08
C ILE A 306 4.96 -25.13 1.75
N PHE A 307 6.08 -25.38 2.44
CA PHE A 307 6.85 -26.61 2.35
C PHE A 307 6.76 -27.40 3.65
N ASN A 308 7.08 -28.69 3.57
CA ASN A 308 7.56 -29.44 4.73
C ASN A 308 9.09 -29.48 4.78
N LYS A 309 9.66 -29.88 5.93
CA LYS A 309 11.11 -30.03 6.13
C LYS A 309 11.82 -31.00 5.17
N LYS A 310 11.09 -31.86 4.47
CA LYS A 310 11.66 -32.82 3.51
C LYS A 310 11.81 -32.22 2.11
N GLY A 311 11.17 -31.07 1.86
CA GLY A 311 11.16 -30.40 0.57
C GLY A 311 9.92 -30.66 -0.27
N ASP A 312 8.88 -31.29 0.29
CA ASP A 312 7.61 -31.41 -0.43
C ASP A 312 6.85 -30.09 -0.38
N VAL A 313 6.36 -29.62 -1.54
CA VAL A 313 5.42 -28.51 -1.64
C VAL A 313 4.06 -28.98 -1.12
N LEU A 314 3.60 -28.37 -0.03
CA LEU A 314 2.28 -28.64 0.56
C LEU A 314 1.19 -27.72 0.01
N PHE A 315 1.56 -26.47 -0.30
CA PHE A 315 0.69 -25.48 -0.92
C PHE A 315 1.52 -24.49 -1.75
N GLU A 316 0.96 -24.07 -2.88
CA GLU A 316 1.52 -23.04 -3.77
C GLU A 316 0.40 -22.06 -4.11
N SER A 317 0.60 -20.76 -3.84
CA SER A 317 -0.42 -19.76 -4.13
C SER A 317 -0.55 -19.46 -5.63
N GLY A 318 0.52 -19.63 -6.39
CA GLY A 318 0.65 -19.04 -7.72
C GLY A 318 0.35 -17.53 -7.66
N ALA A 319 -0.32 -17.01 -8.68
CA ALA A 319 -0.70 -15.59 -8.77
C ALA A 319 -1.86 -15.18 -7.83
N ARG A 320 -2.39 -16.08 -6.97
CA ARG A 320 -3.56 -15.74 -6.13
C ARG A 320 -3.29 -14.61 -5.14
N PHE A 321 -2.07 -14.52 -4.61
CA PHE A 321 -1.66 -13.39 -3.76
C PHE A 321 -1.70 -12.08 -4.56
N GLU A 322 -1.03 -12.04 -5.71
CA GLU A 322 -1.05 -10.90 -6.65
C GLU A 322 -2.48 -10.50 -7.03
N HIS A 323 -3.37 -11.46 -7.26
CA HIS A 323 -4.78 -11.18 -7.57
C HIS A 323 -5.50 -10.45 -6.44
N GLU A 324 -5.27 -10.79 -5.17
CA GLU A 324 -5.85 -10.04 -4.06
C GLU A 324 -5.25 -8.63 -3.93
N VAL A 325 -3.95 -8.45 -4.24
CA VAL A 325 -3.31 -7.12 -4.30
C VAL A 325 -3.93 -6.26 -5.41
N ILE A 326 -4.13 -6.81 -6.61
CA ILE A 326 -4.81 -6.13 -7.73
C ILE A 326 -6.23 -5.71 -7.34
N ARG A 327 -6.97 -6.61 -6.69
CA ARG A 327 -8.38 -6.36 -6.36
C ARG A 327 -8.57 -5.20 -5.42
N VAL A 328 -7.59 -4.88 -4.59
CA VAL A 328 -7.65 -3.73 -3.68
C VAL A 328 -7.00 -2.47 -4.25
N GLY A 329 -6.56 -2.47 -5.51
CA GLY A 329 -5.99 -1.30 -6.18
C GLY A 329 -4.52 -1.03 -5.84
N HIS A 330 -3.81 -2.04 -5.31
CA HIS A 330 -2.43 -1.92 -4.82
C HIS A 330 -1.38 -2.56 -5.74
N TYR A 331 -1.73 -2.87 -7.00
CA TYR A 331 -0.79 -3.53 -7.90
C TYR A 331 0.20 -2.53 -8.52
N PRO A 332 1.53 -2.68 -8.29
CA PRO A 332 2.53 -1.74 -8.77
C PRO A 332 2.88 -2.03 -10.23
N GLU A 333 2.18 -1.38 -11.17
CA GLU A 333 2.34 -1.61 -12.62
C GLU A 333 3.79 -1.57 -13.09
N LYS A 334 4.61 -0.69 -12.50
CA LYS A 334 6.04 -0.56 -12.82
C LYS A 334 6.84 -1.85 -12.58
N ARG A 335 6.29 -2.81 -11.85
CA ARG A 335 6.88 -4.12 -11.54
C ARG A 335 6.28 -5.26 -12.35
N SER A 336 5.31 -5.02 -13.25
CA SER A 336 4.73 -6.04 -14.13
C SER A 336 5.77 -6.79 -14.96
N GLY A 337 6.76 -6.11 -15.53
CA GLY A 337 7.85 -6.76 -16.27
C GLY A 337 8.89 -7.47 -15.39
N LYS A 338 8.71 -7.46 -14.07
CA LYS A 338 9.63 -7.96 -13.03
C LYS A 338 8.87 -8.86 -12.05
N LYS A 339 8.92 -8.58 -10.75
CA LYS A 339 8.40 -9.41 -9.65
C LYS A 339 6.91 -9.18 -9.32
N GLY A 340 6.20 -8.37 -10.12
CA GLY A 340 4.74 -8.19 -10.02
C GLY A 340 4.30 -7.62 -8.68
N ALA A 341 3.52 -8.38 -7.91
CA ALA A 341 3.11 -7.99 -6.55
C ALA A 341 4.24 -8.06 -5.49
N GLU A 342 5.40 -8.61 -5.80
CA GLU A 342 6.63 -8.57 -4.97
C GLU A 342 6.37 -8.92 -3.48
N PRO A 343 6.02 -10.18 -3.17
CA PRO A 343 5.91 -10.62 -1.79
C PRO A 343 7.31 -10.76 -1.18
N GLU A 344 7.65 -9.90 -0.24
CA GLU A 344 8.97 -9.83 0.40
C GLU A 344 8.86 -10.31 1.85
N GLY A 345 8.28 -9.50 2.72
CA GLY A 345 8.12 -9.86 4.13
C GLY A 345 7.09 -10.96 4.46
N LEU A 346 7.39 -11.72 5.54
CA LEU A 346 6.49 -12.69 6.17
C LEU A 346 6.43 -12.56 7.70
N GLU A 347 5.26 -12.87 8.26
CA GLU A 347 5.14 -13.19 9.68
C GLU A 347 4.12 -14.32 9.91
N VAL A 348 4.35 -15.13 10.94
CA VAL A 348 3.44 -16.21 11.35
C VAL A 348 3.21 -16.15 12.84
N ALA A 349 1.93 -16.14 13.24
CA ALA A 349 1.59 -16.13 14.66
C ALA A 349 0.23 -16.75 14.96
N THR A 350 0.07 -17.24 16.19
CA THR A 350 -1.18 -17.83 16.65
C THR A 350 -1.94 -16.85 17.54
N PHE A 351 -3.12 -16.41 17.09
CA PHE A 351 -4.04 -15.58 17.86
C PHE A 351 -5.29 -16.39 18.20
N ASN A 352 -5.71 -16.39 19.47
CA ASN A 352 -6.91 -17.10 19.93
C ASN A 352 -6.98 -18.59 19.49
N GLY A 353 -5.83 -19.25 19.37
CA GLY A 353 -5.72 -20.66 18.94
C GLY A 353 -5.75 -20.88 17.42
N GLN A 354 -5.87 -19.83 16.61
CA GLN A 354 -5.77 -19.88 15.15
C GLN A 354 -4.41 -19.34 14.70
N THR A 355 -3.69 -20.11 13.90
CA THR A 355 -2.45 -19.67 13.25
C THR A 355 -2.76 -18.84 12.00
N TYR A 356 -2.14 -17.67 11.91
CA TYR A 356 -2.25 -16.76 10.79
C TYR A 356 -0.90 -16.63 10.07
N ILE A 357 -0.97 -16.46 8.75
CA ILE A 357 0.14 -16.15 7.87
C ILE A 357 -0.09 -14.73 7.36
N PHE A 358 0.92 -13.88 7.52
CA PHE A 358 0.93 -12.51 7.04
C PHE A 358 1.96 -12.40 5.91
N VAL A 359 1.52 -11.98 4.73
CA VAL A 359 2.36 -11.85 3.53
C VAL A 359 2.35 -10.39 3.09
N MET A 360 3.51 -9.74 3.05
CA MET A 360 3.64 -8.33 2.71
C MET A 360 4.02 -8.17 1.24
N SER A 361 3.36 -7.25 0.56
CA SER A 361 3.73 -6.77 -0.78
C SER A 361 4.48 -5.46 -0.58
N GLU A 362 5.78 -5.46 -0.85
CA GLU A 362 6.66 -4.31 -0.65
C GLU A 362 6.20 -3.13 -1.51
N ARG A 363 6.32 -3.30 -2.84
CA ARG A 363 5.93 -2.24 -3.78
C ARG A 363 4.43 -2.01 -3.84
N GLY A 364 3.62 -2.95 -3.35
CA GLY A 364 2.17 -2.78 -3.23
C GLY A 364 1.73 -2.08 -1.94
N SER A 365 2.60 -1.90 -0.94
CA SER A 365 2.27 -1.25 0.34
C SER A 365 1.10 -1.88 1.11
N VAL A 366 0.96 -3.22 1.05
CA VAL A 366 -0.13 -3.97 1.71
C VAL A 366 0.34 -5.26 2.37
N MET A 367 -0.44 -5.73 3.34
CA MET A 367 -0.24 -7.02 3.99
C MET A 367 -1.49 -7.89 3.89
N ALA A 368 -1.38 -9.04 3.24
CA ALA A 368 -2.44 -10.04 3.15
C ALA A 368 -2.44 -10.94 4.39
N VAL A 369 -3.64 -11.25 4.91
CA VAL A 369 -3.82 -12.12 6.07
C VAL A 369 -4.50 -13.41 5.64
N TYR A 370 -3.88 -14.54 5.98
CA TYR A 370 -4.42 -15.88 5.78
C TYR A 370 -4.52 -16.64 7.10
N LYS A 371 -5.49 -17.54 7.23
CA LYS A 371 -5.47 -18.58 8.27
C LYS A 371 -4.78 -19.82 7.71
N ASP A 372 -3.85 -20.38 8.48
CA ASP A 372 -3.37 -21.74 8.22
C ASP A 372 -4.47 -22.75 8.56
N THR A 373 -4.77 -23.64 7.63
CA THR A 373 -5.80 -24.68 7.75
C THR A 373 -5.19 -26.08 7.86
N GLY A 374 -3.85 -26.19 7.79
CA GLY A 374 -3.17 -27.46 7.57
C GLY A 374 -3.14 -27.92 6.10
N ALA A 375 -3.87 -27.21 5.24
CA ALA A 375 -3.96 -27.44 3.80
C ALA A 375 -3.88 -26.09 3.06
N GLU A 376 -4.78 -25.83 2.11
CA GLU A 376 -4.91 -24.53 1.46
C GLU A 376 -5.28 -23.43 2.48
N PRO A 377 -4.45 -22.38 2.65
CA PRO A 377 -4.74 -21.28 3.56
C PRO A 377 -6.01 -20.52 3.17
N GLU A 378 -6.79 -20.11 4.17
CA GLU A 378 -8.01 -19.31 3.97
C GLU A 378 -7.65 -17.82 3.97
N PHE A 379 -7.88 -17.10 2.87
CA PHE A 379 -7.73 -15.64 2.84
C PHE A 379 -8.76 -14.97 3.76
N VAL A 380 -8.29 -14.06 4.61
CA VAL A 380 -9.11 -13.35 5.61
C VAL A 380 -9.40 -11.93 5.14
N GLN A 381 -8.34 -11.15 4.89
CA GLN A 381 -8.43 -9.74 4.52
C GLN A 381 -7.10 -9.21 3.97
N MET A 382 -7.15 -8.01 3.41
CA MET A 382 -5.99 -7.18 3.11
C MET A 382 -5.89 -6.06 4.14
N LEU A 383 -4.68 -5.70 4.55
CA LEU A 383 -4.39 -4.58 5.45
C LEU A 383 -3.57 -3.51 4.70
N PRO A 384 -3.94 -2.22 4.81
CA PRO A 384 -3.15 -1.15 4.23
C PRO A 384 -1.91 -0.90 5.10
N SER A 385 -0.72 -0.84 4.50
CA SER A 385 0.55 -0.60 5.22
C SER A 385 1.10 0.81 4.99
N GLY A 386 2.33 1.06 5.45
CA GLY A 386 3.15 2.16 4.94
C GLY A 386 3.79 1.78 3.60
N ILE A 387 4.66 2.65 3.09
CA ILE A 387 5.36 2.41 1.82
C ILE A 387 6.49 1.41 2.05
N ALA A 388 6.59 0.39 1.18
CA ALA A 388 7.60 -0.66 1.24
C ALA A 388 7.63 -1.39 2.61
N PRO A 389 6.56 -2.14 2.97
CA PRO A 389 6.56 -2.98 4.15
C PRO A 389 7.55 -4.13 4.01
N GLU A 390 8.66 -4.01 4.73
CA GLU A 390 9.77 -4.97 4.73
C GLU A 390 9.49 -6.15 5.66
N SER A 391 8.98 -5.85 6.86
CA SER A 391 8.98 -6.79 7.97
C SER A 391 7.82 -6.54 8.92
N ALA A 392 7.38 -7.61 9.59
CA ALA A 392 6.33 -7.53 10.61
C ALA A 392 6.66 -8.35 11.84
N ILE A 393 6.08 -7.94 12.96
CA ILE A 393 6.15 -8.65 14.23
C ILE A 393 4.78 -8.80 14.88
N ALA A 394 4.41 -10.03 15.20
CA ALA A 394 3.20 -10.31 15.96
C ALA A 394 3.44 -10.23 17.47
N ILE A 395 2.43 -9.76 18.20
CA ILE A 395 2.40 -9.75 19.67
C ILE A 395 1.08 -10.42 20.13
N PRO A 396 0.99 -11.77 20.06
CA PRO A 396 -0.26 -12.49 20.31
C PRO A 396 -0.89 -12.22 21.68
N GLY A 397 -0.07 -12.08 22.73
CA GLY A 397 -0.54 -11.78 24.08
C GLY A 397 -1.27 -10.43 24.23
N ARG A 398 -1.16 -9.56 23.21
CA ARG A 398 -1.83 -8.26 23.13
C ARG A 398 -2.79 -8.16 21.94
N HIS A 399 -2.94 -9.24 21.17
CA HIS A 399 -3.69 -9.28 19.92
C HIS A 399 -3.18 -8.30 18.86
N LEU A 400 -1.89 -7.97 18.86
CA LEU A 400 -1.32 -6.99 17.94
C LEU A 400 -0.47 -7.63 16.84
N ILE A 401 -0.35 -6.93 15.73
CA ILE A 401 0.74 -7.08 14.76
C ILE A 401 1.21 -5.69 14.34
N ALA A 402 2.51 -5.52 14.10
CA ALA A 402 3.08 -4.28 13.60
C ALA A 402 3.91 -4.53 12.35
N THR A 403 3.87 -3.60 11.38
CA THR A 403 4.73 -3.60 10.19
C THR A 403 5.74 -2.47 10.29
N ALA A 404 6.97 -2.72 9.87
CA ALA A 404 7.98 -1.72 9.56
C ALA A 404 7.99 -1.47 8.05
N ASN A 405 8.09 -0.20 7.66
CA ASN A 405 7.89 0.26 6.29
C ASN A 405 9.03 1.21 5.96
N GLU A 406 9.93 0.80 5.09
CA GLU A 406 11.30 1.33 5.02
C GLU A 406 11.41 2.62 4.20
N ALA A 407 10.60 2.77 3.16
CA ALA A 407 10.76 3.87 2.22
C ALA A 407 10.53 5.24 2.86
N ASP A 408 11.50 6.13 2.66
CA ASP A 408 11.48 7.52 3.12
C ASP A 408 11.59 8.49 1.94
N LEU A 409 10.46 9.05 1.53
CA LEU A 409 10.34 9.93 0.36
C LEU A 409 10.52 11.41 0.70
N VAL A 410 11.30 11.74 1.74
CA VAL A 410 11.51 13.14 2.17
C VAL A 410 12.07 14.03 1.06
N LYS A 411 12.91 13.49 0.18
CA LYS A 411 13.52 14.24 -0.92
C LYS A 411 12.49 14.65 -1.98
N ASP A 412 11.47 13.83 -2.15
CA ASP A 412 10.41 13.99 -3.14
C ASP A 412 9.16 14.66 -2.53
N GLY A 413 9.18 14.94 -1.22
CA GLY A 413 8.07 15.53 -0.48
C GLY A 413 6.92 14.56 -0.23
N GLY A 414 7.16 13.25 -0.41
CA GLY A 414 6.18 12.18 -0.24
C GLY A 414 6.09 11.64 1.20
N PRO A 415 5.33 10.56 1.41
CA PRO A 415 5.24 9.92 2.71
C PRO A 415 6.61 9.42 3.21
N ARG A 416 6.80 9.54 4.52
CA ARG A 416 8.03 9.14 5.23
C ARG A 416 7.93 7.68 5.70
N SER A 417 9.03 7.08 6.13
CA SER A 417 9.02 5.77 6.78
C SER A 417 8.13 5.75 8.05
N HIS A 418 7.41 4.65 8.26
CA HIS A 418 6.45 4.48 9.36
C HIS A 418 6.50 3.07 9.94
N VAL A 419 6.02 2.95 11.18
CA VAL A 419 5.56 1.68 11.76
C VAL A 419 4.04 1.71 11.88
N MET A 420 3.35 0.71 11.35
CA MET A 420 1.88 0.57 11.47
C MET A 420 1.53 -0.46 12.54
N LEU A 421 0.48 -0.22 13.33
CA LEU A 421 -0.02 -1.17 14.33
C LEU A 421 -1.46 -1.57 14.05
N TYR A 422 -1.72 -2.88 14.08
CA TYR A 422 -3.04 -3.47 13.91
C TYR A 422 -3.40 -4.30 15.13
N GLN A 423 -4.70 -4.41 15.41
CA GLN A 423 -5.22 -5.25 16.47
C GLN A 423 -6.28 -6.21 15.93
N LEU A 424 -6.21 -7.48 16.34
CA LEU A 424 -7.29 -8.44 16.12
C LEU A 424 -8.46 -8.09 17.05
N GLU A 425 -9.59 -7.73 16.45
CA GLU A 425 -10.79 -7.30 17.14
C GLU A 425 -12.02 -8.04 16.59
N ASN A 426 -13.04 -8.22 17.43
CA ASN A 426 -14.35 -8.65 16.98
C ASN A 426 -15.11 -7.46 16.37
N LYS A 427 -14.63 -7.01 15.21
CA LYS A 427 -15.20 -5.93 14.39
C LYS A 427 -15.06 -6.32 12.92
N ALA A 428 -15.90 -5.72 12.08
CA ALA A 428 -15.73 -5.85 10.63
C ALA A 428 -14.40 -5.19 10.18
N PRO A 429 -13.75 -5.72 9.12
CA PRO A 429 -12.59 -5.08 8.50
C PRO A 429 -12.92 -3.64 8.09
N ALA A 430 -12.04 -2.70 8.45
CA ALA A 430 -12.12 -1.31 8.00
C ALA A 430 -11.57 -1.12 6.56
N TYR A 431 -10.70 -2.01 6.10
CA TYR A 431 -10.04 -1.97 4.80
C TYR A 431 -10.18 -3.33 4.08
N PRO A 432 -10.30 -3.37 2.75
CA PRO A 432 -10.44 -2.23 1.82
C PRO A 432 -11.79 -1.52 1.95
N GLN A 433 -11.88 -0.27 1.48
CA GLN A 433 -13.17 0.46 1.39
C GLN A 433 -13.84 0.28 0.01
N ILE A 434 -13.03 0.01 -1.02
CA ILE A 434 -13.43 -0.32 -2.39
C ILE A 434 -12.54 -1.45 -2.91
N ARG A 435 -13.10 -2.35 -3.71
CA ARG A 435 -12.36 -3.45 -4.34
C ARG A 435 -12.97 -3.80 -5.69
N SER A 436 -12.22 -4.51 -6.53
CA SER A 436 -12.75 -5.02 -7.79
C SER A 436 -13.25 -6.46 -7.72
N ASN A 437 -14.19 -6.74 -8.62
CA ASN A 437 -14.62 -8.08 -8.98
C ASN A 437 -13.66 -8.71 -10.00
N LEU A 438 -13.92 -9.97 -10.33
CA LEU A 438 -13.26 -10.63 -11.45
C LEU A 438 -13.97 -10.24 -12.76
N ASP A 439 -13.23 -10.19 -13.84
CA ASP A 439 -13.75 -10.04 -15.19
C ASP A 439 -14.42 -11.33 -15.70
N ALA A 440 -14.91 -11.29 -16.94
CA ALA A 440 -15.58 -12.43 -17.56
C ALA A 440 -14.64 -13.63 -17.83
N GLN A 441 -13.33 -13.42 -17.79
CA GLN A 441 -12.28 -14.42 -17.98
C GLN A 441 -11.77 -14.97 -16.63
N GLY A 442 -12.29 -14.46 -15.51
CA GLY A 442 -11.92 -14.85 -14.16
C GLY A 442 -10.64 -14.19 -13.64
N ALA A 443 -10.06 -13.23 -14.36
CA ALA A 443 -8.94 -12.42 -13.89
C ALA A 443 -9.45 -11.22 -13.08
N PRO A 444 -8.68 -10.67 -12.13
CA PRO A 444 -9.10 -9.48 -11.40
C PRO A 444 -9.20 -8.27 -12.35
N ILE A 445 -10.24 -7.45 -12.18
CA ILE A 445 -10.30 -6.15 -12.88
C ILE A 445 -9.22 -5.25 -12.26
N GLY A 446 -8.19 -4.92 -13.04
CA GLY A 446 -7.13 -4.00 -12.62
C GLY A 446 -7.58 -2.55 -12.59
N TRP A 447 -7.30 -1.87 -11.49
CA TRP A 447 -7.66 -0.47 -11.25
C TRP A 447 -6.67 0.17 -10.27
N GLY A 448 -6.72 1.50 -10.21
CA GLY A 448 -5.90 2.36 -9.37
C GLY A 448 -6.03 3.79 -9.90
N ALA A 449 -5.29 4.72 -9.29
CA ALA A 449 -5.17 6.11 -9.70
C ALA A 449 -6.52 6.80 -9.99
N LEU A 450 -7.49 6.66 -9.08
CA LEU A 450 -8.87 7.12 -9.31
C LEU A 450 -8.96 8.65 -9.21
N SER A 451 -9.15 9.31 -10.34
CA SER A 451 -8.96 10.76 -10.52
C SER A 451 -10.24 11.57 -10.77
N GLY A 452 -11.41 10.95 -10.63
CA GLY A 452 -12.70 11.64 -10.79
C GLY A 452 -13.86 10.72 -10.50
N LEU A 453 -15.02 11.29 -10.13
CA LEU A 453 -16.18 10.50 -9.71
C LEU A 453 -17.51 11.10 -10.21
N ALA A 454 -18.34 10.25 -10.83
CA ALA A 454 -19.69 10.60 -11.26
C ALA A 454 -20.72 9.61 -10.72
N ALA A 455 -21.95 10.06 -10.48
CA ALA A 455 -23.06 9.19 -10.15
C ALA A 455 -23.96 8.92 -11.35
N ASP A 456 -24.55 7.73 -11.39
CA ASP A 456 -25.69 7.46 -12.25
C ASP A 456 -26.88 8.34 -11.83
N GLN A 457 -27.50 8.99 -12.80
CA GLN A 457 -28.57 9.96 -12.56
C GLN A 457 -29.89 9.31 -12.08
N LYS A 458 -30.04 7.99 -12.24
CA LYS A 458 -31.29 7.28 -11.95
C LYS A 458 -31.11 6.21 -10.88
N GLN A 459 -29.92 5.64 -10.76
CA GLN A 459 -29.65 4.52 -9.86
C GLN A 459 -28.75 4.96 -8.70
N ALA A 460 -29.35 5.14 -7.52
CA ALA A 460 -28.60 5.42 -6.29
C ALA A 460 -27.56 4.32 -6.00
N GLY A 461 -26.36 4.73 -5.56
CA GLY A 461 -25.22 3.85 -5.32
C GLY A 461 -24.53 3.28 -6.56
N LYS A 462 -24.97 3.58 -7.80
CA LYS A 462 -24.19 3.27 -9.01
C LYS A 462 -23.34 4.48 -9.37
N LEU A 463 -22.02 4.34 -9.31
CA LEU A 463 -21.06 5.41 -9.60
C LEU A 463 -20.13 5.01 -10.75
N TYR A 464 -19.40 5.98 -11.27
CA TYR A 464 -18.39 5.83 -12.29
C TYR A 464 -17.13 6.58 -11.85
N ALA A 465 -15.99 5.93 -11.87
CA ALA A 465 -14.69 6.58 -11.66
C ALA A 465 -13.82 6.48 -12.92
N ILE A 466 -12.77 7.27 -13.00
CA ILE A 466 -11.77 7.22 -14.07
C ILE A 466 -10.37 7.02 -13.50
N SER A 467 -9.46 6.49 -14.31
CA SER A 467 -8.03 6.52 -14.01
C SER A 467 -7.33 7.69 -14.68
N ASP A 468 -6.32 8.25 -14.02
CA ASP A 468 -5.43 9.29 -14.58
C ASP A 468 -4.44 8.77 -15.65
N SER A 469 -3.47 9.61 -16.04
CA SER A 469 -2.41 9.26 -16.99
C SER A 469 -1.39 8.23 -16.49
N PHE A 470 -1.43 7.78 -15.23
CA PHE A 470 -0.57 6.69 -14.76
C PHE A 470 -0.76 5.44 -15.64
N TYR A 471 -2.02 5.13 -15.97
CA TYR A 471 -2.37 4.06 -16.91
C TYR A 471 -2.56 4.58 -18.35
N SER A 472 -1.59 5.34 -18.85
CA SER A 472 -1.62 6.05 -20.15
C SER A 472 -1.97 5.18 -21.37
N ASN A 473 -1.72 3.87 -21.35
CA ASN A 473 -2.06 2.97 -22.46
C ASN A 473 -3.39 2.23 -22.26
N GLN A 474 -4.08 2.48 -21.15
CA GLN A 474 -5.38 1.89 -20.84
C GLN A 474 -6.26 2.84 -20.01
N PRO A 475 -6.50 4.09 -20.49
CA PRO A 475 -7.40 5.00 -19.81
C PRO A 475 -8.78 4.36 -19.72
N ALA A 476 -9.39 4.38 -18.54
CA ALA A 476 -10.59 3.60 -18.28
C ALA A 476 -11.62 4.33 -17.44
N ILE A 477 -12.88 3.95 -17.63
CA ILE A 477 -14.02 4.26 -16.77
C ILE A 477 -14.38 2.99 -16.00
N PHE A 478 -14.53 3.08 -14.68
CA PHE A 478 -14.87 1.97 -13.79
C PHE A 478 -16.30 2.13 -13.27
N THR A 479 -17.14 1.11 -13.45
CA THR A 479 -18.48 1.08 -12.85
C THR A 479 -18.40 0.57 -11.41
N ILE A 480 -18.89 1.35 -10.46
CA ILE A 480 -18.83 1.06 -9.02
C ILE A 480 -20.25 0.82 -8.47
N ASP A 481 -20.45 -0.30 -7.78
CA ASP A 481 -21.59 -0.55 -6.89
C ASP A 481 -21.24 -0.15 -5.45
N ALA A 482 -21.63 1.07 -5.08
CA ALA A 482 -21.44 1.65 -3.75
C ALA A 482 -22.56 1.25 -2.76
N THR A 483 -23.50 0.39 -3.16
CA THR A 483 -24.48 -0.21 -2.24
C THR A 483 -23.87 -1.36 -1.43
N LYS A 484 -22.70 -1.86 -1.85
CA LYS A 484 -21.89 -2.86 -1.15
C LYS A 484 -20.92 -2.21 -0.17
N SER A 485 -20.45 -3.01 0.79
CA SER A 485 -19.38 -2.63 1.72
C SER A 485 -18.42 -3.82 1.84
N PRO A 486 -17.17 -3.71 1.34
CA PRO A 486 -16.63 -2.59 0.54
C PRO A 486 -17.41 -2.35 -0.76
N ALA A 487 -17.29 -1.14 -1.31
CA ALA A 487 -17.80 -0.84 -2.65
C ALA A 487 -17.14 -1.74 -3.70
N GLN A 488 -17.85 -2.06 -4.78
CA GLN A 488 -17.37 -3.02 -5.78
C GLN A 488 -17.19 -2.35 -7.15
N ILE A 489 -15.97 -2.37 -7.69
CA ILE A 489 -15.74 -2.15 -9.12
C ILE A 489 -16.21 -3.40 -9.84
N THR A 490 -17.25 -3.24 -10.66
CA THR A 490 -17.95 -4.33 -11.34
C THR A 490 -17.57 -4.45 -12.80
N GLU A 491 -17.15 -3.35 -13.42
CA GLU A 491 -16.82 -3.28 -14.84
C GLU A 491 -15.68 -2.28 -15.06
N LYS A 492 -14.90 -2.52 -16.12
CA LYS A 492 -13.88 -1.61 -16.65
C LYS A 492 -14.17 -1.38 -18.12
N LEU A 493 -14.38 -0.13 -18.48
CA LEU A 493 -14.60 0.34 -19.84
C LEU A 493 -13.37 1.10 -20.31
N VAL A 494 -12.59 0.53 -21.21
CA VAL A 494 -11.43 1.23 -21.78
C VAL A 494 -11.93 2.35 -22.69
N VAL A 495 -11.39 3.55 -22.51
CA VAL A 495 -11.62 4.69 -23.39
C VAL A 495 -10.81 4.49 -24.66
N THR A 496 -11.47 4.58 -25.80
CA THR A 496 -10.95 4.20 -27.10
C THR A 496 -11.12 5.31 -28.13
N ARG A 497 -10.25 5.29 -29.13
CA ARG A 497 -10.33 6.09 -30.35
C ARG A 497 -10.00 5.18 -31.52
N ASP A 498 -10.89 5.13 -32.50
CA ASP A 498 -10.80 4.22 -33.65
C ASP A 498 -10.67 2.74 -33.22
N GLY A 499 -11.36 2.35 -32.14
CA GLY A 499 -11.37 0.98 -31.61
C GLY A 499 -10.07 0.52 -30.92
N LYS A 500 -9.15 1.45 -30.62
CA LYS A 500 -7.92 1.20 -29.84
C LYS A 500 -7.94 2.03 -28.56
N PRO A 501 -7.24 1.63 -27.49
CA PRO A 501 -7.04 2.49 -26.32
C PRO A 501 -6.59 3.89 -26.75
N ALA A 502 -7.28 4.90 -26.25
CA ALA A 502 -7.02 6.28 -26.65
C ALA A 502 -5.70 6.76 -26.02
N GLU A 503 -4.74 7.13 -26.85
CA GLU A 503 -3.48 7.70 -26.39
C GLU A 503 -3.65 9.20 -26.06
N LYS A 504 -2.66 9.74 -25.31
CA LYS A 504 -2.55 11.17 -24.96
C LYS A 504 -3.79 11.67 -24.19
N LEU A 505 -4.19 10.91 -23.18
CA LEU A 505 -5.20 11.29 -22.21
C LEU A 505 -4.57 11.36 -20.82
N ASP A 506 -5.01 12.34 -20.05
CA ASP A 506 -4.68 12.57 -18.65
C ASP A 506 -5.99 12.91 -17.97
N LEU A 507 -6.81 11.89 -17.66
CA LEU A 507 -8.21 12.09 -17.30
C LEU A 507 -8.31 12.46 -15.83
N GLU A 508 -8.97 13.58 -15.53
CA GLU A 508 -9.11 14.11 -14.14
C GLU A 508 -10.53 14.60 -13.87
N GLY A 509 -11.49 14.32 -14.75
CA GLY A 509 -12.89 14.61 -14.48
C GLY A 509 -13.83 13.75 -15.32
N ILE A 510 -14.96 13.37 -14.74
CA ILE A 510 -16.02 12.62 -15.41
C ILE A 510 -17.41 13.13 -15.01
N VAL A 511 -18.32 13.21 -15.97
CA VAL A 511 -19.76 13.38 -15.71
C VAL A 511 -20.59 12.55 -16.69
N VAL A 512 -21.71 12.01 -16.22
CA VAL A 512 -22.66 11.27 -17.06
C VAL A 512 -23.44 12.25 -17.95
N ASP A 513 -23.48 11.99 -19.26
CA ASP A 513 -24.36 12.73 -20.18
C ASP A 513 -25.79 12.16 -20.13
N PRO A 514 -26.84 12.95 -19.80
CA PRO A 514 -28.23 12.51 -19.88
C PRO A 514 -28.66 11.96 -21.26
N GLN A 515 -27.96 12.36 -22.32
CA GLN A 515 -28.18 11.90 -23.70
C GLN A 515 -27.48 10.56 -24.00
N GLY A 516 -26.63 10.10 -23.08
CA GLY A 516 -25.95 8.80 -23.11
C GLY A 516 -24.44 8.94 -23.28
N GLY A 517 -23.69 8.14 -22.53
CA GLY A 517 -22.23 8.24 -22.48
C GLY A 517 -21.75 9.16 -21.35
N PHE A 518 -20.56 9.71 -21.52
CA PHE A 518 -19.84 10.48 -20.51
C PHE A 518 -19.13 11.66 -21.15
N TRP A 519 -19.04 12.77 -20.42
CA TRP A 519 -18.06 13.80 -20.69
C TRP A 519 -16.87 13.63 -19.76
N LEU A 520 -15.67 13.63 -20.33
CA LEU A 520 -14.41 13.52 -19.62
C LEU A 520 -13.61 14.81 -19.78
N ALA A 521 -12.93 15.25 -18.72
CA ALA A 521 -11.94 16.31 -18.77
C ALA A 521 -10.54 15.71 -18.72
N SER A 522 -9.67 16.20 -19.59
CA SER A 522 -8.25 15.85 -19.55
C SER A 522 -7.40 17.01 -19.05
N GLU A 523 -6.57 16.76 -18.05
CA GLU A 523 -5.70 17.73 -17.38
C GLU A 523 -4.88 18.47 -18.42
N GLY A 524 -4.20 17.74 -19.31
CA GLY A 524 -3.29 18.29 -20.29
C GLY A 524 -1.86 18.44 -19.77
N ASN A 525 -0.88 18.31 -20.66
CA ASN A 525 0.53 18.51 -20.37
C ASN A 525 1.27 18.86 -21.65
N GLU A 526 1.47 20.17 -21.88
CA GLU A 526 2.12 20.69 -23.09
C GLU A 526 3.50 20.04 -23.34
N LYS A 527 4.28 19.81 -22.28
CA LYS A 527 5.62 19.20 -22.40
C LYS A 527 5.58 17.74 -22.86
N LYS A 528 4.49 17.02 -22.58
CA LYS A 528 4.25 15.63 -23.01
C LYS A 528 3.37 15.55 -24.27
N GLU A 529 3.04 16.69 -24.89
CA GLU A 529 2.10 16.78 -26.01
C GLU A 529 0.71 16.18 -25.70
N VAL A 530 0.29 16.22 -24.44
CA VAL A 530 -1.06 15.83 -24.01
C VAL A 530 -1.91 17.10 -24.01
N PRO A 531 -2.99 17.18 -24.80
CA PRO A 531 -3.79 18.41 -24.89
C PRO A 531 -4.75 18.59 -23.70
N HIS A 532 -4.92 19.83 -23.25
CA HIS A 532 -6.08 20.21 -22.43
C HIS A 532 -7.35 20.13 -23.31
N ALA A 533 -8.28 19.22 -23.01
CA ALA A 533 -9.47 19.02 -23.82
C ALA A 533 -10.60 18.34 -23.05
N LEU A 534 -11.81 18.47 -23.57
CA LEU A 534 -12.97 17.69 -23.13
C LEU A 534 -13.33 16.65 -24.18
N TYR A 535 -13.70 15.46 -23.75
CA TYR A 535 -14.05 14.35 -24.63
C TYR A 535 -15.42 13.83 -24.29
N HIS A 536 -16.30 13.70 -25.29
CA HIS A 536 -17.48 12.86 -25.14
C HIS A 536 -17.10 11.42 -25.47
N VAL A 537 -17.53 10.50 -24.62
CA VAL A 537 -17.28 9.06 -24.73
C VAL A 537 -18.62 8.35 -24.71
N THR A 538 -18.86 7.54 -25.73
CA THR A 538 -20.07 6.71 -25.84
C THR A 538 -20.16 5.67 -24.72
N ALA A 539 -21.33 5.08 -24.53
CA ALA A 539 -21.52 3.99 -23.56
C ALA A 539 -20.67 2.73 -23.85
N THR A 540 -20.08 2.63 -25.05
CA THR A 540 -19.14 1.56 -25.44
C THR A 540 -17.66 1.96 -25.30
N GLY A 541 -17.38 3.17 -24.81
CA GLY A 541 -16.02 3.63 -24.54
C GLY A 541 -15.34 4.34 -25.72
N GLU A 542 -15.99 4.52 -26.86
CA GLU A 542 -15.41 5.22 -28.01
C GLU A 542 -15.58 6.75 -27.86
N ILE A 543 -14.50 7.50 -28.09
CA ILE A 543 -14.52 8.97 -28.18
C ILE A 543 -15.16 9.36 -29.52
N ASP A 544 -16.33 9.99 -29.47
CA ASP A 544 -17.06 10.45 -30.66
C ASP A 544 -17.06 11.98 -30.82
N GLN A 545 -16.64 12.72 -29.78
CA GLN A 545 -16.47 14.17 -29.84
C GLN A 545 -15.29 14.64 -28.99
N THR A 546 -14.53 15.60 -29.53
CA THR A 546 -13.49 16.34 -28.82
C THR A 546 -13.83 17.83 -28.82
N ILE A 547 -13.68 18.49 -27.68
CA ILE A 547 -13.75 19.95 -27.54
C ILE A 547 -12.37 20.41 -27.06
N ASP A 548 -11.63 21.04 -27.97
CA ASP A 548 -10.34 21.62 -27.65
C ASP A 548 -10.50 22.89 -26.81
N PHE A 549 -9.57 23.10 -25.88
CA PHE A 549 -9.48 24.38 -25.19
C PHE A 549 -9.09 25.48 -26.19
N PRO A 550 -9.69 26.68 -26.12
CA PRO A 550 -9.48 27.71 -27.13
C PRO A 550 -8.09 28.33 -26.98
N ALA A 551 -7.50 28.75 -28.10
CA ALA A 551 -6.14 29.34 -28.12
C ALA A 551 -5.97 30.53 -27.17
N GLU A 552 -7.05 31.29 -26.93
CA GLU A 552 -7.04 32.42 -25.99
C GLU A 552 -6.86 32.02 -24.53
N LEU A 553 -7.25 30.79 -24.16
CA LEU A 553 -7.00 30.18 -22.85
C LEU A 553 -5.60 29.56 -22.83
N LEU A 554 -5.28 28.75 -23.84
CA LEU A 554 -4.04 27.99 -23.93
C LEU A 554 -2.78 28.87 -23.96
N LYS A 555 -2.86 30.11 -24.45
CA LYS A 555 -1.72 31.06 -24.40
C LYS A 555 -1.18 31.29 -22.98
N ASN A 556 -2.03 31.08 -21.96
CA ASN A 556 -1.71 31.26 -20.55
C ASN A 556 -1.49 29.94 -19.81
N GLN A 557 -1.56 28.80 -20.51
CA GLN A 557 -1.53 27.47 -19.90
C GLN A 557 -0.32 27.25 -19.01
N GLU A 558 -0.56 26.51 -17.94
CA GLU A 558 0.42 25.84 -17.10
C GLU A 558 0.14 24.34 -17.15
N ARG A 559 1.05 23.52 -16.61
CA ARG A 559 0.85 22.06 -16.55
C ARG A 559 -0.48 21.68 -15.88
N PHE A 560 -0.82 22.40 -14.81
CA PHE A 560 -1.89 22.03 -13.89
C PHE A 560 -3.26 22.52 -14.38
N GLY A 561 -4.01 21.61 -14.98
CA GLY A 561 -5.10 21.93 -15.91
C GLY A 561 -6.49 21.59 -15.37
N ALA A 562 -7.28 20.89 -16.16
CA ALA A 562 -8.66 20.55 -15.83
C ALA A 562 -8.73 19.36 -14.86
N GLU A 563 -9.32 19.53 -13.67
CA GLU A 563 -9.47 18.49 -12.63
C GLU A 563 -10.90 18.45 -12.09
N GLY A 564 -11.79 17.96 -12.93
CA GLY A 564 -13.21 17.86 -12.62
C GLY A 564 -14.07 18.51 -13.70
N ILE A 565 -15.21 17.90 -13.94
CA ILE A 565 -16.19 18.35 -14.93
C ILE A 565 -17.59 18.01 -14.46
N THR A 566 -18.53 18.91 -14.71
CA THR A 566 -19.96 18.63 -14.52
C THR A 566 -20.78 19.28 -15.62
N LEU A 567 -21.97 18.72 -15.88
CA LEU A 567 -22.91 19.24 -16.85
C LEU A 567 -24.10 19.89 -16.12
N VAL A 568 -24.40 21.14 -16.46
CA VAL A 568 -25.60 21.86 -16.01
C VAL A 568 -26.35 22.33 -17.25
N ASP A 569 -27.56 21.81 -17.46
CA ASP A 569 -28.34 22.02 -18.68
C ASP A 569 -27.51 21.65 -19.94
N HIS A 570 -27.03 22.63 -20.69
CA HIS A 570 -26.16 22.45 -21.86
C HIS A 570 -24.73 22.97 -21.63
N THR A 571 -24.36 23.28 -20.40
CA THR A 571 -23.07 23.91 -20.06
C THR A 571 -22.19 22.94 -19.29
N LEU A 572 -21.03 22.62 -19.87
CA LEU A 572 -19.96 21.91 -19.20
C LEU A 572 -19.18 22.90 -18.35
N TRP A 573 -19.16 22.66 -17.04
CA TRP A 573 -18.35 23.38 -16.08
C TRP A 573 -17.10 22.59 -15.77
N VAL A 574 -15.94 23.24 -15.77
CA VAL A 574 -14.64 22.61 -15.58
C VAL A 574 -13.87 23.36 -14.51
N ALA A 575 -13.31 22.66 -13.53
CA ALA A 575 -12.42 23.24 -12.54
C ALA A 575 -10.98 23.24 -13.06
N ILE A 576 -10.32 24.40 -13.03
CA ILE A 576 -8.88 24.47 -13.30
C ILE A 576 -8.14 24.35 -11.98
N GLN A 577 -7.25 23.37 -11.87
CA GLN A 577 -6.58 22.98 -10.62
C GLN A 577 -5.92 24.18 -9.94
N ARG A 578 -5.13 24.93 -10.72
CA ARG A 578 -4.19 25.91 -10.20
C ARG A 578 -4.21 27.20 -11.03
N PRO A 579 -3.80 28.34 -10.43
CA PRO A 579 -3.67 29.60 -11.14
C PRO A 579 -2.76 29.44 -12.38
N TRP A 580 -3.25 29.89 -13.54
CA TRP A 580 -2.48 30.01 -14.76
C TRP A 580 -1.81 31.39 -14.86
N LYS A 581 -1.08 31.66 -15.95
CA LYS A 581 -0.26 32.88 -16.09
C LYS A 581 -1.04 34.19 -15.98
N ASP A 582 -2.33 34.16 -16.30
CA ASP A 582 -3.24 35.31 -16.24
C ASP A 582 -4.02 35.43 -14.93
N ASP A 583 -3.86 34.48 -14.01
CA ASP A 583 -4.53 34.49 -12.72
C ASP A 583 -3.64 35.07 -11.61
N ALA A 584 -4.27 35.58 -10.56
CA ALA A 584 -3.55 35.91 -9.34
C ALA A 584 -3.27 34.62 -8.55
N LYS A 585 -2.21 34.60 -7.73
CA LYS A 585 -1.78 33.38 -7.02
C LYS A 585 -2.82 32.80 -6.06
N ASP A 586 -3.78 33.62 -5.64
CA ASP A 586 -4.86 33.29 -4.70
C ASP A 586 -6.20 33.02 -5.41
N GLN A 587 -6.20 32.85 -6.74
CA GLN A 587 -7.40 32.47 -7.48
C GLN A 587 -7.07 31.57 -8.67
N THR A 588 -7.96 30.62 -8.95
CA THR A 588 -7.99 29.89 -10.21
C THR A 588 -9.31 30.20 -10.92
N LYS A 589 -9.71 29.44 -11.94
CA LYS A 589 -10.94 29.68 -12.70
C LYS A 589 -11.81 28.44 -12.81
N LEU A 590 -13.12 28.66 -12.83
CA LEU A 590 -14.08 27.70 -13.34
C LEU A 590 -14.41 28.10 -14.78
N LEU A 591 -14.21 27.18 -15.71
CA LEU A 591 -14.59 27.37 -17.11
C LEU A 591 -16.03 26.90 -17.32
N ALA A 592 -16.72 27.52 -18.27
CA ALA A 592 -18.06 27.16 -18.72
C ALA A 592 -18.08 27.10 -20.25
N TYR A 593 -18.29 25.91 -20.80
CA TYR A 593 -18.48 25.67 -22.23
C TYR A 593 -19.93 25.33 -22.53
N ASP A 594 -20.58 26.14 -23.35
CA ASP A 594 -21.96 25.94 -23.76
C ASP A 594 -22.02 25.06 -25.02
N LEU A 595 -22.61 23.86 -24.91
CA LEU A 595 -22.69 22.86 -25.98
C LEU A 595 -23.53 23.32 -27.19
N VAL A 596 -24.41 24.32 -27.02
CA VAL A 596 -25.31 24.82 -28.07
C VAL A 596 -24.64 25.93 -28.87
N SER A 597 -24.19 26.98 -28.18
CA SER A 597 -23.55 28.16 -28.77
C SER A 597 -22.06 27.94 -29.08
N LYS A 598 -21.45 26.90 -28.50
CA LYS A 598 -20.03 26.55 -28.62
C LYS A 598 -19.11 27.66 -28.12
N GLN A 599 -19.57 28.44 -27.15
CA GLN A 599 -18.82 29.54 -26.56
C GLN A 599 -18.23 29.14 -25.21
N TRP A 600 -17.01 29.63 -24.96
CA TRP A 600 -16.35 29.55 -23.67
C TRP A 600 -16.57 30.83 -22.86
N SER A 601 -16.79 30.67 -21.57
CA SER A 601 -16.75 31.76 -20.58
C SER A 601 -16.11 31.24 -19.29
N ALA A 602 -15.76 32.13 -18.37
CA ALA A 602 -15.14 31.75 -17.11
C ALA A 602 -15.50 32.69 -15.96
N ALA A 603 -15.23 32.23 -14.73
CA ALA A 603 -15.30 33.00 -13.51
C ALA A 603 -14.11 32.65 -12.60
N HIS A 604 -13.61 33.61 -11.83
CA HIS A 604 -12.51 33.38 -10.89
C HIS A 604 -13.01 32.71 -9.61
N TYR A 605 -12.38 31.58 -9.27
CA TYR A 605 -12.54 30.88 -8.01
C TYR A 605 -11.46 31.33 -7.02
N PRO A 606 -11.82 31.98 -5.90
CA PRO A 606 -10.85 32.36 -4.88
C PRO A 606 -10.36 31.11 -4.14
N LEU A 607 -9.05 30.96 -3.96
CA LEU A 607 -8.43 29.88 -3.19
C LEU A 607 -8.24 30.31 -1.72
N GLU A 608 -8.31 29.34 -0.82
CA GLU A 608 -7.78 29.48 0.53
C GLU A 608 -6.26 29.63 0.51
N LYS A 609 -5.67 29.84 1.69
CA LYS A 609 -4.22 29.93 1.84
C LYS A 609 -3.67 28.65 2.48
N ALA A 610 -2.74 28.00 1.80
CA ALA A 610 -1.93 26.94 2.40
C ALA A 610 -0.87 27.53 3.34
N GLU A 611 -0.58 26.83 4.44
CA GLU A 611 0.55 27.17 5.31
C GLU A 611 1.89 26.86 4.63
N ASN A 612 1.98 25.68 3.99
CA ASN A 612 3.09 25.19 3.20
C ASN A 612 2.58 24.62 1.88
N GLY A 613 3.41 24.63 0.84
CA GLY A 613 3.05 24.08 -0.46
C GLY A 613 2.06 24.96 -1.24
N TRP A 614 1.10 24.34 -1.92
CA TRP A 614 0.13 25.01 -2.79
C TRP A 614 -1.31 24.55 -2.50
N MET A 615 -2.27 25.39 -2.91
CA MET A 615 -3.72 25.11 -2.92
C MET A 615 -4.19 24.88 -4.35
N GLY A 616 -5.11 23.94 -4.54
CA GLY A 616 -5.75 23.70 -5.83
C GLY A 616 -7.11 23.05 -5.72
N LEU A 617 -7.78 22.94 -6.87
CA LEU A 617 -9.07 22.28 -7.04
C LEU A 617 -8.87 20.88 -7.61
N SER A 618 -9.73 19.96 -7.22
CA SER A 618 -9.61 18.54 -7.57
C SER A 618 -10.87 17.95 -8.18
N GLU A 619 -12.03 18.57 -7.96
CA GLU A 619 -13.30 18.07 -8.52
C GLU A 619 -14.34 19.19 -8.57
N ILE A 620 -15.33 19.06 -9.47
CA ILE A 620 -16.55 19.86 -9.50
C ILE A 620 -17.78 18.99 -9.83
N THR A 621 -18.77 18.98 -8.94
CA THR A 621 -20.05 18.29 -9.11
C THR A 621 -21.21 19.26 -9.07
N ALA A 622 -22.14 19.20 -10.03
CA ALA A 622 -23.39 19.94 -9.95
C ALA A 622 -24.49 19.13 -9.24
N HIS A 623 -25.20 19.77 -8.32
CA HIS A 623 -26.38 19.20 -7.68
C HIS A 623 -27.32 20.30 -7.16
N ASN A 624 -28.64 20.15 -7.39
CA ASN A 624 -29.70 21.05 -6.92
C ASN A 624 -29.41 22.55 -7.07
N GLY A 625 -28.97 22.97 -8.26
CA GLY A 625 -28.70 24.38 -8.56
C GLY A 625 -27.43 24.94 -7.92
N SER A 626 -26.49 24.08 -7.55
CA SER A 626 -25.20 24.48 -7.01
C SER A 626 -24.06 23.64 -7.57
N LEU A 627 -22.86 24.21 -7.55
CA LEU A 627 -21.60 23.51 -7.81
C LEU A 627 -20.96 23.18 -6.47
N TYR A 628 -20.47 21.95 -6.34
CA TYR A 628 -19.70 21.47 -5.20
C TYR A 628 -18.28 21.22 -5.69
N VAL A 629 -17.31 21.92 -5.11
CA VAL A 629 -15.93 21.96 -5.59
C VAL A 629 -15.01 21.44 -4.49
N ILE A 630 -14.18 20.45 -4.79
CA ILE A 630 -13.12 20.03 -3.88
C ILE A 630 -11.96 21.02 -3.98
N GLU A 631 -11.47 21.46 -2.84
CA GLU A 631 -10.29 22.28 -2.72
C GLU A 631 -9.36 21.71 -1.64
N ARG A 632 -8.09 21.54 -2.01
CA ARG A 632 -7.09 20.91 -1.15
C ARG A 632 -5.75 21.62 -1.17
N ASP A 633 -5.02 21.51 -0.06
CA ASP A 633 -3.57 21.70 -0.07
C ASP A 633 -2.88 20.48 -0.68
N ASN A 634 -1.60 20.59 -1.03
CA ASN A 634 -0.80 19.46 -1.52
C ASN A 634 -0.02 18.74 -0.41
N GLN A 635 -0.48 18.84 0.83
CA GLN A 635 0.24 18.35 2.01
C GLN A 635 -0.33 17.00 2.46
N LEU A 636 0.51 16.20 3.11
CA LEU A 636 0.21 14.85 3.61
C LEU A 636 0.48 14.73 5.13
N ALA A 637 0.08 13.61 5.72
CA ALA A 637 0.24 13.27 7.14
C ALA A 637 -0.18 14.41 8.09
N GLU A 638 0.66 14.77 9.07
CA GLU A 638 0.38 15.83 10.04
C GLU A 638 0.41 17.23 9.41
N ALA A 639 1.01 17.39 8.22
CA ALA A 639 1.09 18.65 7.50
C ALA A 639 -0.19 19.00 6.71
N ALA A 640 -1.02 18.01 6.36
CA ALA A 640 -2.32 18.22 5.71
C ALA A 640 -3.28 19.04 6.59
N LYS A 641 -3.76 20.19 6.09
CA LYS A 641 -4.66 21.11 6.80
C LYS A 641 -5.98 21.37 6.07
N VAL A 642 -5.98 21.29 4.74
CA VAL A 642 -7.13 21.63 3.91
C VAL A 642 -7.41 20.50 2.94
N LYS A 643 -8.50 19.77 3.17
CA LYS A 643 -9.12 18.81 2.25
C LYS A 643 -10.63 19.05 2.34
N ARG A 644 -11.19 19.96 1.55
CA ARG A 644 -12.53 20.54 1.82
C ARG A 644 -13.43 20.53 0.60
N LEU A 645 -14.73 20.48 0.86
CA LEU A 645 -15.78 20.67 -0.13
C LEU A 645 -16.43 22.04 0.06
N TYR A 646 -16.44 22.83 -0.99
CA TYR A 646 -17.08 24.14 -1.05
C TYR A 646 -18.29 24.11 -1.96
N LYS A 647 -19.32 24.88 -1.61
CA LYS A 647 -20.51 25.06 -2.44
C LYS A 647 -20.54 26.46 -3.05
N VAL A 648 -20.89 26.53 -4.33
CA VAL A 648 -21.09 27.75 -5.12
C VAL A 648 -22.52 27.72 -5.66
N ASP A 649 -23.32 28.74 -5.35
CA ASP A 649 -24.71 28.84 -5.83
C ASP A 649 -24.73 29.33 -7.28
N LEU A 650 -25.19 28.47 -8.20
CA LEU A 650 -25.22 28.76 -9.64
C LEU A 650 -26.06 29.99 -9.97
N ALA A 651 -27.11 30.29 -9.20
CA ALA A 651 -27.94 31.47 -9.44
C ALA A 651 -27.17 32.79 -9.28
N ASN A 652 -26.06 32.76 -8.54
CA ASN A 652 -25.20 33.92 -8.28
C ASN A 652 -23.93 33.92 -9.14
N VAL A 653 -23.67 32.84 -9.89
CA VAL A 653 -22.50 32.76 -10.76
C VAL A 653 -22.73 33.65 -11.97
N LYS A 654 -21.79 34.57 -12.17
CA LYS A 654 -21.64 35.34 -13.41
C LYS A 654 -20.37 34.87 -14.07
N THR A 655 -20.35 34.83 -15.39
CA THR A 655 -19.14 34.56 -16.17
C THR A 655 -18.85 35.72 -17.11
N ALA A 656 -17.61 35.81 -17.60
CA ALA A 656 -17.21 36.71 -18.67
C ALA A 656 -16.51 35.91 -19.78
N ALA A 657 -16.36 36.51 -20.96
CA ALA A 657 -15.60 35.91 -22.04
C ALA A 657 -14.12 35.75 -21.64
N LEU A 658 -13.45 34.76 -22.21
CA LEU A 658 -12.04 34.54 -21.95
C LEU A 658 -11.21 35.73 -22.46
N GLY A 659 -10.20 36.13 -21.68
CA GLY A 659 -9.38 37.32 -21.97
C GLY A 659 -9.98 38.65 -21.52
N GLU A 660 -11.23 38.68 -21.05
CA GLU A 660 -11.81 39.81 -20.33
C GLU A 660 -11.55 39.70 -18.80
N SER A 661 -11.93 40.73 -18.05
CA SER A 661 -11.90 40.68 -16.59
C SER A 661 -12.95 39.70 -16.07
N LEU A 662 -12.52 38.60 -15.48
CA LEU A 662 -13.43 37.58 -14.96
C LEU A 662 -14.07 38.05 -13.64
N PRO A 663 -15.38 37.83 -13.43
CA PRO A 663 -16.01 38.03 -12.13
C PRO A 663 -15.54 36.97 -11.14
N THR A 664 -15.26 37.36 -9.89
CA THR A 664 -14.96 36.43 -8.81
C THR A 664 -16.24 35.88 -8.21
N LEU A 665 -16.31 34.56 -8.05
CA LEU A 665 -17.45 33.89 -7.44
C LEU A 665 -17.29 33.73 -5.92
N SER A 666 -18.43 33.59 -5.24
CA SER A 666 -18.51 33.35 -3.80
C SER A 666 -18.69 31.87 -3.52
N LYS A 667 -17.94 31.35 -2.55
CA LYS A 667 -18.00 29.97 -2.08
C LYS A 667 -18.31 29.90 -0.59
N HIS A 668 -18.86 28.78 -0.13
CA HIS A 668 -19.03 28.50 1.28
C HIS A 668 -18.63 27.07 1.60
N LEU A 669 -17.92 26.88 2.71
CA LEU A 669 -17.50 25.56 3.18
C LEU A 669 -18.72 24.73 3.57
N VAL A 670 -18.81 23.50 3.05
CA VAL A 670 -19.89 22.55 3.37
C VAL A 670 -19.37 21.24 3.97
N TYR A 671 -18.12 20.87 3.71
CA TYR A 671 -17.52 19.66 4.28
C TYR A 671 -16.01 19.78 4.46
N ASP A 672 -15.46 19.13 5.49
CA ASP A 672 -14.02 18.95 5.71
C ASP A 672 -13.75 17.44 5.79
N PHE A 673 -12.91 16.92 4.89
CA PHE A 673 -12.61 15.50 4.72
C PHE A 673 -11.50 14.99 5.63
N ILE A 674 -10.80 15.88 6.35
CA ILE A 674 -9.71 15.50 7.25
C ILE A 674 -10.13 14.45 8.31
N PRO A 675 -11.32 14.52 8.94
CA PRO A 675 -11.76 13.50 9.89
C PRO A 675 -11.83 12.09 9.28
N GLU A 676 -12.36 11.94 8.06
CA GLU A 676 -12.49 10.66 7.35
C GLU A 676 -11.13 10.11 6.94
N LEU A 677 -10.25 10.97 6.41
CA LEU A 677 -8.88 10.59 6.05
C LEU A 677 -8.03 10.19 7.27
N LYS A 678 -8.40 10.65 8.48
CA LYS A 678 -7.78 10.23 9.75
C LYS A 678 -8.44 9.01 10.38
N ALA A 679 -9.64 8.62 9.95
CA ALA A 679 -10.48 7.65 10.67
C ALA A 679 -9.84 6.26 10.79
N GLN A 680 -8.96 5.89 9.86
CA GLN A 680 -8.26 4.60 9.87
C GLN A 680 -6.90 4.63 10.57
N ASN A 681 -6.56 5.72 11.26
CA ASN A 681 -5.29 5.88 11.99
C ASN A 681 -4.04 5.67 11.10
N GLY A 682 -4.15 5.97 9.80
CA GLY A 682 -3.09 5.86 8.81
C GLY A 682 -2.39 7.18 8.54
N ILE A 683 -1.77 7.27 7.37
CA ILE A 683 -1.22 8.51 6.84
C ILE A 683 -2.34 9.26 6.12
N VAL A 684 -2.54 10.54 6.44
CA VAL A 684 -3.45 11.39 5.65
C VAL A 684 -2.83 11.57 4.27
N VAL A 685 -3.49 11.07 3.24
CA VAL A 685 -3.02 11.15 1.85
C VAL A 685 -3.16 12.57 1.30
N ASP A 686 -2.37 12.88 0.27
CA ASP A 686 -2.43 14.19 -0.39
C ASP A 686 -3.73 14.37 -1.19
N LYS A 687 -4.05 13.38 -2.02
CA LYS A 687 -4.98 13.54 -3.13
C LYS A 687 -6.39 13.05 -2.82
N ILE A 688 -7.32 13.97 -2.60
CA ILE A 688 -8.76 13.69 -2.66
C ILE A 688 -9.29 14.24 -3.98
N GLU A 689 -9.48 13.36 -4.96
CA GLU A 689 -9.69 13.76 -6.36
C GLU A 689 -11.12 13.54 -6.85
N GLY A 690 -11.90 12.65 -6.25
CA GLY A 690 -13.26 12.40 -6.69
C GLY A 690 -14.31 12.76 -5.65
N PHE A 691 -15.38 13.40 -6.08
CA PHE A 691 -16.60 13.61 -5.32
C PHE A 691 -17.81 13.54 -6.24
N THR A 692 -18.91 12.96 -5.76
CA THR A 692 -20.17 12.99 -6.50
C THR A 692 -21.36 12.88 -5.56
N ILE A 693 -22.55 13.22 -6.05
CA ILE A 693 -23.82 13.10 -5.32
C ILE A 693 -24.78 12.22 -6.13
N ASP A 694 -25.26 11.13 -5.54
CA ASP A 694 -26.10 10.16 -6.24
C ASP A 694 -27.59 10.55 -6.32
N ALA A 695 -28.38 9.73 -7.03
CA ALA A 695 -29.82 9.92 -7.19
C ALA A 695 -30.64 9.89 -5.87
N SER A 696 -30.04 9.47 -4.75
CA SER A 696 -30.64 9.53 -3.40
C SER A 696 -30.18 10.75 -2.60
N ASN A 697 -29.42 11.65 -3.23
CA ASN A 697 -28.75 12.78 -2.61
C ASN A 697 -27.61 12.38 -1.65
N THR A 698 -27.05 11.18 -1.78
CA THR A 698 -25.91 10.76 -0.97
C THR A 698 -24.61 11.17 -1.65
N GLY A 699 -23.77 11.93 -0.94
CA GLY A 699 -22.42 12.27 -1.39
C GLY A 699 -21.42 11.13 -1.17
N TYR A 700 -20.52 10.94 -2.13
CA TYR A 700 -19.40 9.99 -2.07
C TYR A 700 -18.10 10.70 -2.43
N ALA A 701 -17.01 10.31 -1.79
CA ALA A 701 -15.68 10.82 -2.10
C ALA A 701 -14.68 9.68 -2.29
N VAL A 702 -13.65 9.92 -3.10
CA VAL A 702 -12.56 8.96 -3.37
C VAL A 702 -11.21 9.68 -3.46
N THR A 703 -10.16 9.00 -2.99
CA THR A 703 -8.77 9.47 -3.13
C THR A 703 -8.07 8.80 -4.29
N ASP A 704 -7.20 9.55 -4.96
CA ASP A 704 -6.23 9.02 -5.90
C ASP A 704 -5.07 8.40 -5.11
N ASN A 705 -4.64 7.20 -5.51
CA ASN A 705 -3.54 6.48 -4.88
C ASN A 705 -2.24 6.50 -5.69
N ASP A 706 -2.17 7.30 -6.75
CA ASP A 706 -0.99 7.50 -7.61
C ASP A 706 -0.49 6.20 -8.27
N GLY A 707 -1.38 5.20 -8.46
CA GLY A 707 -0.98 3.89 -8.97
C GLY A 707 0.04 3.18 -8.08
N VAL A 708 0.07 3.51 -6.78
CA VAL A 708 1.03 3.05 -5.75
C VAL A 708 2.46 3.56 -5.97
N ASP A 709 2.65 4.53 -6.86
CA ASP A 709 3.96 5.14 -7.10
C ASP A 709 4.23 6.24 -6.10
N ASP A 710 5.30 6.11 -5.31
CA ASP A 710 5.69 7.07 -4.27
C ASP A 710 4.55 7.42 -3.28
N SER A 711 3.66 6.44 -3.07
CA SER A 711 2.39 6.56 -2.34
C SER A 711 2.16 5.34 -1.45
N THR A 712 1.34 5.47 -0.40
CA THR A 712 0.94 4.32 0.44
C THR A 712 -0.03 3.38 -0.28
N GLY A 713 -0.49 3.75 -1.49
CA GLY A 713 -1.44 2.98 -2.30
C GLY A 713 -2.87 3.00 -1.78
N GLU A 714 -3.15 3.60 -0.62
CA GLU A 714 -4.46 3.58 0.01
C GLU A 714 -5.51 4.37 -0.81
N THR A 715 -6.56 3.69 -1.24
CA THR A 715 -7.77 4.35 -1.75
C THR A 715 -8.83 4.45 -0.65
N PHE A 716 -9.06 5.66 -0.16
CA PHE A 716 -10.20 5.97 0.68
C PHE A 716 -11.43 6.15 -0.21
N PHE A 717 -12.52 5.45 0.14
CA PHE A 717 -13.81 5.53 -0.54
C PHE A 717 -14.92 5.54 0.53
N PHE A 718 -15.59 6.67 0.69
CA PHE A 718 -16.55 6.83 1.79
C PHE A 718 -17.75 7.72 1.43
N LYS A 719 -18.81 7.56 2.22
CA LYS A 719 -20.01 8.40 2.15
C LYS A 719 -19.78 9.68 2.95
N VAL A 720 -20.20 10.80 2.39
CA VAL A 720 -20.03 12.16 2.95
C VAL A 720 -21.32 12.64 3.63
N GLY A 721 -22.46 12.03 3.32
CA GLY A 721 -23.77 12.35 3.91
C GLY A 721 -24.82 12.73 2.88
N GLU A 722 -25.96 13.28 3.32
CA GLU A 722 -27.04 13.73 2.43
C GLU A 722 -26.88 15.20 2.03
N PHE A 723 -27.00 15.49 0.75
CA PHE A 723 -26.91 16.83 0.15
C PHE A 723 -28.28 17.26 -0.38
N LYS A 724 -29.06 17.98 0.44
CA LYS A 724 -30.43 18.41 0.09
C LYS A 724 -30.47 19.70 -0.69
#